data_AF-A0A978T089-F1
#
_entry.id   AF-A0A978T089-F1
#
_cell.length_a   1.000
_cell.length_b   1.000
_cell.length_c   1.000
_cell.angle_alpha   90.00
_cell.angle_beta   90.00
_cell.angle_gamma   90.00
#
_symmetry.space_group_name_H-M   'P 1'
#
loop_
_entity.id
_entity.type
_entity.pdbx_description
1 polymer ?
#
loop_
_entity_poly.entity_id
_entity_poly.type
_entity_poly.pdbx_seq_one_letter_code
_entity_poly.pdbx_strand_id
1 'polypeptide(L)'
;MQKYKGSSGIDILDLSSGNQIELLDGDDTLIGSPANEIVSGGQGNDSIIAQAGKDIVSGDEDDDDISGDEDDDTLNGGDGNDLVSGGSGNDTVFGGADQDLLFGEDGNDYINGGSGDDAISGGLGNDTLIGEEGEDLLFGDADNDIILAGNDNDIASGGEGNDQIFGEEGDDELDGGVGADILYGGNGNDLLRGDPQDAQNIDPGTQVPIPNTDTVLTALFGYDYLDGGDGNDTVIGGIGNDQIAGGIGKDLIYGNQGNDVIFSGEDDDTVKGGQGSDIIYGNQGNDLITGDLDSDNIAGGKGNDTLYGNANADTLNGNQGDDLIYGGQDNDVAHGGQGNDRIFGDAGDDTLYGDIGSDTLKGGAGSDVFSFALGHGGPSIPRANFIEDFETERDFIELAAGLQFENLNIFQGSGDNANNTIIQDILTGEYIVVLLNVNAKNIDRSKFLPAPETPAPVPTPTPSPQPSVLKFQTNTFSVNEGGGTATITVTRTGGTDTAVTATITLADGQNNPATAGTDYDNTPLTVTIAAGQTSGTVQVPIIDDTLPETNETINLTLTNPSNGASIDLNGGTATLEIVDNDNPGKLEFTAPTFTVKEDGTVVQAIKVKRTDGSNGVLSASITLTAGTAILGTDFNNPSPPITVSFADGDTQEKTITLPPGTIIDDVVVDGLKTIQLALTNPNVAGAIGTQATATLNIQDNDMPTVQIKATDPDAAEATLPIPPNPGKFTITRFKADGTPDTSPTPLVVNFTLDTSPGSATENTDYNASPPLSGGTVTIPGGTASVDININVLEDLIQEGTEKVKLTLASNPNYNIDPNYSSDTVNIQDNDVDTVKIIATQPNASETGPTPGQFTITVVNPQTNTPVPASQNLTISYSVSGSAIAGSDYNALTGTVSIPAGQTSATINLNPIDDSTVEIDETVIVTLTPNTTYNVLTGQDKATVTIEDNEPAKVIILPTDAEAEEVNLDTAKFTIRRLGDKTAPLTVNYTIDTGTSTATAGVDFAALSGVVNIPAGQRDAFVTITPFNDTGSEPEPLYETLTLALTPPANPGLAGFTLGSPTQGTIFLLNNGQI
;
A
#
# COMPACT_ATOMS: atom_id res chain seq x y z
N MET A 1 36.08 -31.61 6.23
CA MET A 1 36.18 -32.38 7.51
C MET A 1 37.61 -32.86 7.82
N GLN A 2 38.54 -31.94 7.98
CA GLN A 2 39.47 -32.01 9.13
C GLN A 2 38.72 -31.37 10.30
N LYS A 3 38.95 -31.81 11.54
CA LYS A 3 38.48 -31.11 12.75
C LYS A 3 39.70 -30.46 13.39
N TYR A 4 39.63 -29.16 13.64
CA TYR A 4 40.59 -28.45 14.47
C TYR A 4 39.99 -28.28 15.87
N LYS A 5 40.84 -28.35 16.90
CA LYS A 5 40.45 -28.11 18.28
C LYS A 5 41.55 -27.32 18.98
N GLY A 6 41.15 -26.22 19.63
CA GLY A 6 42.06 -25.32 20.34
C GLY A 6 42.75 -25.94 21.55
N SER A 7 43.49 -25.11 22.27
CA SER A 7 43.97 -25.34 23.62
C SER A 7 43.26 -24.39 24.59
N SER A 8 43.43 -24.56 25.90
CA SER A 8 42.75 -23.70 26.88
C SER A 8 43.50 -22.36 27.06
N GLY A 9 43.46 -21.51 26.02
CA GLY A 9 43.68 -20.07 26.10
C GLY A 9 44.62 -19.45 25.06
N ILE A 10 44.12 -18.41 24.38
CA ILE A 10 44.78 -17.54 23.39
C ILE A 10 45.54 -18.31 22.30
N ASP A 11 44.78 -19.01 21.50
CA ASP A 11 45.12 -19.53 20.18
C ASP A 11 44.78 -18.50 19.08
N ILE A 12 45.56 -18.51 18.00
CA ILE A 12 45.31 -17.70 16.80
C ILE A 12 45.32 -18.65 15.60
N LEU A 13 44.17 -18.79 14.94
CA LEU A 13 43.97 -19.68 13.79
C LEU A 13 43.72 -18.90 12.49
N ASP A 14 44.44 -19.30 11.44
CA ASP A 14 44.31 -18.85 10.04
C ASP A 14 44.17 -20.12 9.21
N LEU A 15 43.00 -20.32 8.60
CA LEU A 15 42.59 -21.57 7.98
C LEU A 15 42.48 -21.47 6.44
N SER A 16 42.38 -22.64 5.80
CA SER A 16 42.43 -22.72 4.32
C SER A 16 41.74 -23.95 3.72
N SER A 17 40.92 -24.69 4.49
CA SER A 17 40.15 -25.89 4.06
C SER A 17 39.41 -26.60 5.22
N GLY A 18 38.61 -25.89 6.00
CA GLY A 18 38.47 -26.13 7.44
C GLY A 18 37.11 -26.48 8.07
N ASN A 19 36.09 -26.96 7.33
CA ASN A 19 34.63 -27.06 7.68
C ASN A 19 34.10 -27.36 9.12
N GLN A 20 34.91 -27.60 10.16
CA GLN A 20 34.43 -27.60 11.55
C GLN A 20 35.57 -27.32 12.54
N ILE A 21 35.36 -26.29 13.36
CA ILE A 21 36.31 -25.70 14.30
C ILE A 21 35.64 -25.66 15.68
N GLU A 22 36.36 -26.07 16.72
CA GLU A 22 35.95 -25.92 18.10
C GLU A 22 37.11 -25.25 18.84
N LEU A 23 36.97 -23.99 19.21
CA LEU A 23 37.90 -23.32 20.13
C LEU A 23 37.65 -23.87 21.58
N LEU A 24 38.33 -23.33 22.58
CA LEU A 24 38.33 -23.82 23.97
C LEU A 24 38.69 -22.66 24.92
N ASP A 25 38.42 -22.82 26.22
CA ASP A 25 38.49 -21.74 27.22
C ASP A 25 39.70 -20.77 27.12
N GLY A 26 39.41 -19.52 26.76
CA GLY A 26 40.21 -18.29 26.88
C GLY A 26 40.40 -17.50 25.57
N ASP A 27 40.34 -16.17 25.64
CA ASP A 27 40.30 -15.16 24.56
C ASP A 27 41.11 -15.52 23.28
N ASP A 28 40.45 -16.10 22.27
CA ASP A 28 41.02 -16.61 21.02
C ASP A 28 40.82 -15.63 19.82
N THR A 29 41.46 -15.93 18.68
CA THR A 29 41.22 -15.19 17.43
C THR A 29 41.21 -16.13 16.23
N LEU A 30 40.11 -16.15 15.49
CA LEU A 30 39.91 -16.97 14.30
C LEU A 30 39.73 -16.11 13.06
N ILE A 31 40.47 -16.46 12.01
CA ILE A 31 40.18 -16.06 10.64
C ILE A 31 39.89 -17.34 9.86
N GLY A 32 38.65 -17.44 9.38
CA GLY A 32 38.11 -18.55 8.60
C GLY A 32 38.66 -18.59 7.17
N SER A 33 37.90 -19.16 6.24
CA SER A 33 38.31 -19.27 4.85
C SER A 33 37.10 -19.21 3.90
N PRO A 34 37.30 -19.01 2.57
CA PRO A 34 36.20 -18.87 1.62
C PRO A 34 35.41 -20.17 1.34
N ALA A 35 34.88 -20.82 2.38
CA ALA A 35 34.18 -22.09 2.33
C ALA A 35 33.40 -22.36 3.61
N ASN A 36 32.19 -22.91 3.45
CA ASN A 36 31.27 -23.28 4.53
C ASN A 36 31.94 -24.00 5.71
N GLU A 37 32.03 -23.27 6.80
CA GLU A 37 32.65 -23.58 8.06
C GLU A 37 31.57 -23.68 9.18
N ILE A 38 31.94 -24.29 10.31
CA ILE A 38 31.11 -24.34 11.51
C ILE A 38 32.05 -24.07 12.68
N VAL A 39 31.81 -22.99 13.41
CA VAL A 39 32.67 -22.44 14.46
C VAL A 39 31.92 -22.42 15.80
N SER A 40 32.66 -22.65 16.89
CA SER A 40 32.24 -22.33 18.26
C SER A 40 33.47 -21.80 19.00
N GLY A 41 33.32 -20.67 19.69
CA GLY A 41 34.34 -19.99 20.48
C GLY A 41 34.60 -20.70 21.81
N GLY A 42 33.64 -20.60 22.72
CA GLY A 42 33.48 -21.53 23.84
C GLY A 42 33.39 -20.89 25.20
N GLN A 43 34.47 -20.23 25.67
CA GLN A 43 34.47 -19.47 26.91
C GLN A 43 35.57 -18.41 26.85
N GLY A 44 35.21 -17.14 27.03
CA GLY A 44 36.12 -16.01 27.01
C GLY A 44 36.08 -15.25 25.68
N ASN A 45 36.35 -13.95 25.76
CA ASN A 45 36.18 -12.97 24.67
C ASN A 45 36.95 -13.31 23.36
N ASP A 46 36.27 -13.94 22.42
CA ASP A 46 36.77 -14.40 21.14
C ASP A 46 36.56 -13.36 20.03
N SER A 47 37.41 -13.42 18.99
CA SER A 47 37.27 -12.59 17.79
C SER A 47 37.30 -13.46 16.55
N ILE A 48 36.16 -13.54 15.84
CA ILE A 48 35.88 -14.51 14.78
C ILE A 48 35.49 -13.76 13.50
N ILE A 49 36.27 -13.96 12.44
CA ILE A 49 35.93 -13.49 11.08
C ILE A 49 35.78 -14.72 10.19
N ALA A 50 34.57 -14.98 9.70
CA ALA A 50 34.23 -16.17 8.92
C ALA A 50 34.88 -16.13 7.51
N GLN A 51 34.71 -15.00 6.80
CA GLN A 51 34.95 -14.84 5.35
C GLN A 51 33.89 -15.52 4.49
N ALA A 52 33.90 -15.21 3.20
CA ALA A 52 32.97 -15.69 2.20
C ALA A 52 32.49 -17.16 2.32
N GLY A 53 31.19 -17.34 2.53
CA GLY A 53 30.47 -18.56 2.15
C GLY A 53 29.71 -19.30 3.24
N LYS A 54 28.47 -18.91 3.54
CA LYS A 54 27.48 -19.62 4.39
C LYS A 54 28.05 -20.47 5.52
N ASP A 55 28.51 -19.77 6.54
CA ASP A 55 29.09 -20.25 7.77
C ASP A 55 28.05 -20.33 8.89
N ILE A 56 28.39 -21.10 9.93
CA ILE A 56 27.62 -21.16 11.18
C ILE A 56 28.58 -20.87 12.33
N VAL A 57 28.43 -19.72 12.98
CA VAL A 57 29.30 -19.24 14.06
C VAL A 57 28.53 -19.11 15.35
N SER A 58 29.16 -19.51 16.46
CA SER A 58 28.67 -19.32 17.82
C SER A 58 29.81 -18.77 18.67
N GLY A 59 29.57 -17.71 19.43
CA GLY A 59 30.49 -17.20 20.46
C GLY A 59 30.57 -18.15 21.66
N ASP A 60 29.40 -18.44 22.24
CA ASP A 60 29.12 -19.29 23.41
C ASP A 60 29.01 -18.54 24.77
N GLU A 61 30.10 -18.19 25.47
CA GLU A 61 30.09 -17.53 26.80
C GLU A 61 31.20 -16.44 26.91
N ASP A 62 30.87 -15.27 27.50
CA ASP A 62 31.67 -14.01 27.63
C ASP A 62 31.68 -13.13 26.34
N ASP A 63 32.00 -11.82 26.45
CA ASP A 63 31.79 -10.84 25.36
C ASP A 63 32.63 -11.06 24.06
N ASP A 64 31.98 -11.38 22.94
CA ASP A 64 32.58 -11.80 21.66
C ASP A 64 32.49 -10.77 20.51
N ASP A 65 33.33 -10.91 19.47
CA ASP A 65 33.43 -10.05 18.26
C ASP A 65 33.36 -10.92 16.99
N ILE A 66 32.18 -11.02 16.38
CA ILE A 66 31.82 -11.97 15.31
C ILE A 66 31.47 -11.23 14.00
N SER A 67 32.03 -11.69 12.87
CA SER A 67 31.74 -11.14 11.53
C SER A 67 31.64 -12.24 10.46
N GLY A 68 30.57 -12.20 9.64
CA GLY A 68 30.33 -13.11 8.50
C GLY A 68 31.18 -12.79 7.26
N ASP A 69 31.00 -11.59 6.67
CA ASP A 69 31.70 -11.00 5.50
C ASP A 69 30.93 -11.11 4.15
N GLU A 70 30.90 -12.28 3.48
CA GLU A 70 30.19 -12.49 2.20
C GLU A 70 29.39 -13.82 2.19
N ASP A 71 28.22 -13.85 1.53
CA ASP A 71 27.21 -14.94 1.45
C ASP A 71 26.41 -15.19 2.76
N ASP A 72 25.15 -15.65 2.62
CA ASP A 72 24.17 -15.88 3.72
C ASP A 72 24.68 -16.74 4.91
N ASP A 73 24.94 -16.12 6.06
CA ASP A 73 25.53 -16.72 7.26
C ASP A 73 24.53 -16.97 8.40
N THR A 74 24.94 -17.72 9.43
CA THR A 74 24.20 -17.87 10.69
C THR A 74 25.13 -17.62 11.87
N LEU A 75 24.92 -16.51 12.56
CA LEU A 75 25.77 -16.00 13.63
C LEU A 75 24.98 -15.97 14.95
N ASN A 76 25.63 -16.34 16.04
CA ASN A 76 25.07 -16.32 17.39
C ASN A 76 26.15 -15.82 18.34
N GLY A 77 25.88 -14.78 19.12
CA GLY A 77 26.72 -14.35 20.23
C GLY A 77 26.73 -15.42 21.33
N GLY A 78 25.85 -15.29 22.32
CA GLY A 78 25.69 -16.26 23.40
C GLY A 78 25.23 -15.63 24.70
N ASP A 79 25.89 -16.00 25.80
CA ASP A 79 25.80 -15.27 27.07
C ASP A 79 26.94 -14.22 27.09
N GLY A 80 26.68 -12.94 26.82
CA GLY A 80 27.73 -11.96 26.54
C GLY A 80 27.29 -10.51 26.32
N ASN A 81 28.24 -9.68 25.91
CA ASN A 81 28.01 -8.27 25.56
C ASN A 81 28.58 -8.10 24.15
N ASP A 82 27.94 -8.77 23.20
CA ASP A 82 28.54 -9.22 21.96
C ASP A 82 28.46 -8.17 20.85
N LEU A 83 29.42 -8.24 19.93
CA LEU A 83 29.40 -7.49 18.67
C LEU A 83 29.25 -8.51 17.55
N VAL A 84 28.13 -8.48 16.83
CA VAL A 84 27.86 -9.41 15.72
C VAL A 84 27.50 -8.63 14.46
N SER A 85 28.13 -8.99 13.34
CA SER A 85 27.91 -8.37 12.03
C SER A 85 27.76 -9.47 10.98
N GLY A 86 26.62 -9.48 10.27
CA GLY A 86 26.39 -10.35 9.11
C GLY A 86 27.39 -10.05 8.00
N GLY A 87 27.17 -8.94 7.30
CA GLY A 87 28.00 -8.47 6.20
C GLY A 87 27.18 -8.40 4.91
N SER A 88 27.61 -9.10 3.86
CA SER A 88 26.90 -9.09 2.58
C SER A 88 26.33 -10.46 2.24
N GLY A 89 25.04 -10.62 2.44
CA GLY A 89 24.33 -11.91 2.44
C GLY A 89 22.94 -11.69 3.01
N ASN A 90 22.06 -12.69 2.97
CA ASN A 90 20.82 -12.64 3.75
C ASN A 90 21.04 -13.45 5.03
N ASP A 91 21.45 -12.78 6.10
CA ASP A 91 22.07 -13.37 7.27
C ASP A 91 21.04 -13.66 8.38
N THR A 92 21.42 -14.56 9.29
CA THR A 92 20.65 -14.86 10.52
C THR A 92 21.51 -14.57 11.73
N VAL A 93 21.20 -13.51 12.47
CA VAL A 93 21.98 -13.02 13.61
C VAL A 93 21.18 -13.16 14.90
N PHE A 94 21.79 -13.75 15.92
CA PHE A 94 21.30 -13.79 17.29
C PHE A 94 22.33 -13.12 18.22
N GLY A 95 21.90 -12.21 19.08
CA GLY A 95 22.70 -11.74 20.21
C GLY A 95 22.77 -12.81 21.29
N GLY A 96 21.76 -12.81 22.16
CA GLY A 96 21.50 -13.87 23.13
C GLY A 96 21.06 -13.33 24.49
N ALA A 97 22.00 -13.03 25.37
CA ALA A 97 21.72 -12.54 26.71
C ALA A 97 22.82 -11.63 27.27
N ASP A 98 22.39 -10.60 28.03
CA ASP A 98 23.12 -9.35 28.34
C ASP A 98 23.12 -8.40 27.10
N GLN A 99 23.89 -7.28 27.07
CA GLN A 99 23.63 -6.18 26.10
C GLN A 99 24.47 -6.27 24.80
N ASP A 100 23.81 -6.54 23.68
CA ASP A 100 24.44 -6.84 22.39
C ASP A 100 24.38 -5.69 21.38
N LEU A 101 25.28 -5.74 20.39
CA LEU A 101 25.35 -4.80 19.26
C LEU A 101 25.39 -5.57 17.94
N LEU A 102 24.27 -5.56 17.23
CA LEU A 102 23.98 -6.41 16.08
C LEU A 102 23.81 -5.61 14.79
N PHE A 103 24.42 -6.06 13.70
CA PHE A 103 24.34 -5.47 12.37
C PHE A 103 24.04 -6.52 11.30
N GLY A 104 23.10 -6.26 10.41
CA GLY A 104 22.90 -7.01 9.17
C GLY A 104 23.94 -6.63 8.10
N GLU A 105 23.93 -5.34 7.74
CA GLU A 105 24.66 -4.68 6.63
C GLU A 105 23.97 -4.74 5.25
N ASP A 106 24.38 -5.62 4.32
CA ASP A 106 23.99 -5.62 2.90
C ASP A 106 23.16 -6.89 2.57
N GLY A 107 21.87 -6.92 2.96
CA GLY A 107 21.08 -8.15 3.01
C GLY A 107 19.57 -7.98 3.21
N ASN A 108 18.82 -9.08 3.09
CA ASN A 108 17.50 -9.21 3.72
C ASN A 108 17.69 -10.09 4.97
N ASP A 109 17.93 -9.47 6.12
CA ASP A 109 18.48 -10.11 7.30
C ASP A 109 17.41 -10.45 8.35
N TYR A 110 17.69 -11.49 9.15
CA TYR A 110 16.90 -11.82 10.34
C TYR A 110 17.77 -11.61 11.57
N ILE A 111 17.41 -10.65 12.41
CA ILE A 111 18.19 -10.27 13.60
C ILE A 111 17.31 -10.34 14.85
N ASN A 112 17.81 -10.99 15.89
CA ASN A 112 17.16 -11.16 17.18
C ASN A 112 18.15 -10.81 18.30
N GLY A 113 17.83 -9.79 19.11
CA GLY A 113 18.60 -9.36 20.27
C GLY A 113 18.61 -10.45 21.33
N GLY A 114 17.47 -10.63 22.01
CA GLY A 114 17.25 -11.67 23.00
C GLY A 114 16.88 -11.06 24.36
N SER A 115 17.74 -11.24 25.36
CA SER A 115 17.46 -10.70 26.70
C SER A 115 18.55 -9.76 27.18
N GLY A 116 18.34 -8.46 27.01
CA GLY A 116 19.38 -7.44 27.11
C GLY A 116 18.81 -6.05 26.89
N ASP A 117 19.65 -5.01 26.95
CA ASP A 117 19.29 -3.71 26.38
C ASP A 117 20.10 -3.60 25.07
N ASP A 118 19.52 -4.07 23.97
CA ASP A 118 20.23 -4.39 22.72
C ASP A 118 20.20 -3.24 21.70
N ALA A 119 21.18 -3.22 20.81
CA ALA A 119 21.26 -2.26 19.71
C ALA A 119 21.37 -2.98 18.36
N ILE A 120 20.34 -2.82 17.53
CA ILE A 120 20.13 -3.58 16.29
C ILE A 120 20.03 -2.62 15.10
N SER A 121 20.74 -2.91 14.01
CA SER A 121 20.62 -2.23 12.71
C SER A 121 20.54 -3.28 11.60
N GLY A 122 19.50 -3.18 10.76
CA GLY A 122 19.31 -4.00 9.56
C GLY A 122 20.34 -3.62 8.50
N GLY A 123 20.02 -2.61 7.69
CA GLY A 123 20.99 -1.96 6.81
C GLY A 123 20.43 -1.64 5.43
N LEU A 124 20.74 -2.47 4.43
CA LEU A 124 20.26 -2.36 3.06
C LEU A 124 19.48 -3.61 2.63
N GLY A 125 18.18 -3.63 2.93
CA GLY A 125 17.24 -4.58 2.37
C GLY A 125 15.90 -4.64 3.10
N ASN A 126 15.34 -5.84 3.22
CA ASN A 126 13.99 -5.99 3.77
C ASN A 126 14.12 -6.93 4.96
N ASP A 127 14.40 -6.31 6.10
CA ASP A 127 14.94 -6.98 7.27
C ASP A 127 13.83 -7.33 8.27
N THR A 128 14.15 -8.24 9.18
CA THR A 128 13.28 -8.60 10.30
C THR A 128 14.07 -8.50 11.60
N LEU A 129 13.78 -7.47 12.38
CA LEU A 129 14.46 -7.14 13.62
C LEU A 129 13.55 -7.47 14.82
N ILE A 130 14.12 -8.07 15.85
CA ILE A 130 13.40 -8.49 17.05
C ILE A 130 14.25 -8.15 18.29
N GLY A 131 13.73 -7.39 19.25
CA GLY A 131 14.38 -7.13 20.54
C GLY A 131 14.18 -8.28 21.54
N GLU A 132 12.93 -8.47 21.99
CA GLU A 132 12.42 -9.43 23.00
C GLU A 132 12.25 -8.90 24.45
N GLU A 133 13.24 -8.98 25.35
CA GLU A 133 13.13 -8.49 26.75
C GLU A 133 14.23 -7.44 27.05
N GLY A 134 13.91 -6.14 27.01
CA GLY A 134 14.92 -5.06 27.06
C GLY A 134 14.41 -3.61 27.01
N GLU A 135 15.30 -2.61 27.23
CA GLU A 135 15.09 -1.26 26.67
C GLU A 135 15.91 -1.15 25.37
N ASP A 136 15.34 -1.62 24.25
CA ASP A 136 16.05 -1.89 23.00
C ASP A 136 16.09 -0.69 22.03
N LEU A 137 17.06 -0.73 21.10
CA LEU A 137 17.27 0.28 20.06
C LEU A 137 17.38 -0.36 18.68
N LEU A 138 16.34 -0.25 17.86
CA LEU A 138 16.22 -0.94 16.56
C LEU A 138 16.14 0.04 15.38
N PHE A 139 16.91 -0.21 14.32
CA PHE A 139 16.89 0.56 13.06
C PHE A 139 16.77 -0.38 11.86
N GLY A 140 15.72 -0.25 11.05
CA GLY A 140 15.62 -0.96 9.76
C GLY A 140 16.63 -0.46 8.71
N ASP A 141 16.79 0.87 8.68
CA ASP A 141 17.64 1.68 7.81
C ASP A 141 17.09 1.91 6.38
N ALA A 142 17.05 0.93 5.47
CA ALA A 142 16.60 1.17 4.09
C ALA A 142 16.09 -0.06 3.31
N ASP A 143 15.08 0.19 2.45
CA ASP A 143 14.10 -0.77 1.89
C ASP A 143 12.99 -1.09 2.93
N ASN A 144 12.25 -2.21 2.89
CA ASN A 144 10.97 -2.33 3.64
C ASN A 144 11.06 -3.33 4.80
N ASP A 145 11.00 -2.84 6.03
CA ASP A 145 11.41 -3.61 7.21
C ASP A 145 10.26 -4.05 8.10
N ILE A 146 10.53 -5.07 8.93
CA ILE A 146 9.64 -5.55 9.99
C ILE A 146 10.39 -5.49 11.32
N ILE A 147 9.91 -4.66 12.25
CA ILE A 147 10.53 -4.47 13.57
C ILE A 147 9.53 -4.87 14.65
N LEU A 148 9.92 -5.80 15.51
CA LEU A 148 9.23 -6.17 16.73
C LEU A 148 10.13 -5.77 17.89
N ALA A 149 9.76 -4.73 18.63
CA ALA A 149 10.59 -4.20 19.70
C ALA A 149 10.57 -5.17 20.90
N GLY A 150 9.48 -5.24 21.67
CA GLY A 150 9.26 -6.32 22.63
C GLY A 150 8.60 -5.90 23.94
N ASN A 151 9.32 -6.10 25.04
CA ASN A 151 8.82 -5.83 26.39
C ASN A 151 9.82 -4.91 27.12
N ASP A 152 9.28 -3.98 27.90
CA ASP A 152 9.96 -2.78 28.44
C ASP A 152 10.05 -1.66 27.35
N ASN A 153 10.78 -0.56 27.56
CA ASN A 153 10.55 0.70 26.81
C ASN A 153 11.51 0.88 25.64
N ASP A 154 11.02 0.76 24.41
CA ASP A 154 11.88 0.62 23.24
C ASP A 154 11.95 1.88 22.37
N ILE A 155 13.00 1.93 21.53
CA ILE A 155 13.16 2.93 20.46
C ILE A 155 13.34 2.20 19.14
N ALA A 156 12.39 2.33 18.22
CA ALA A 156 12.42 1.69 16.91
C ALA A 156 12.24 2.71 15.77
N SER A 157 13.05 2.58 14.72
CA SER A 157 12.96 3.39 13.50
C SER A 157 12.93 2.49 12.27
N GLY A 158 12.00 2.72 11.35
CA GLY A 158 11.95 2.07 10.03
C GLY A 158 13.12 2.54 9.17
N GLY A 159 12.93 3.61 8.38
CA GLY A 159 14.04 4.22 7.63
C GLY A 159 13.62 4.84 6.31
N GLU A 160 14.24 4.44 5.21
CA GLU A 160 13.75 4.69 3.84
C GLU A 160 12.96 3.47 3.33
N GLY A 161 11.64 3.41 3.54
CA GLY A 161 10.91 2.14 3.42
C GLY A 161 9.39 2.20 3.18
N ASN A 162 8.70 1.17 3.68
CA ASN A 162 7.24 1.07 3.87
C ASN A 162 7.04 0.07 5.01
N ASP A 163 7.33 0.52 6.23
CA ASP A 163 7.84 -0.34 7.29
C ASP A 163 6.72 -0.79 8.23
N GLN A 164 6.96 -1.88 8.96
CA GLN A 164 6.02 -2.42 9.95
C GLN A 164 6.68 -2.50 11.31
N ILE A 165 6.29 -1.61 12.21
CA ILE A 165 6.89 -1.46 13.54
C ILE A 165 5.85 -1.81 14.61
N PHE A 166 6.22 -2.68 15.55
CA PHE A 166 5.41 -3.11 16.68
C PHE A 166 6.20 -2.87 17.99
N GLY A 167 5.69 -2.04 18.90
CA GLY A 167 6.26 -1.83 20.24
C GLY A 167 6.00 -3.02 21.18
N GLU A 168 4.72 -3.41 21.30
CA GLU A 168 4.18 -4.50 22.14
C GLU A 168 3.86 -4.15 23.63
N GLU A 169 4.78 -4.27 24.58
CA GLU A 169 4.57 -3.96 26.03
C GLU A 169 5.61 -2.97 26.59
N GLY A 170 5.48 -1.67 26.31
CA GLY A 170 6.39 -0.61 26.76
C GLY A 170 5.78 0.80 26.76
N ASP A 171 6.51 1.83 27.23
CA ASP A 171 6.23 3.24 26.89
C ASP A 171 7.14 3.62 25.68
N ASP A 172 6.74 3.29 24.44
CA ASP A 172 7.66 3.18 23.28
C ASP A 172 7.82 4.45 22.42
N GLU A 173 8.99 4.64 21.77
CA GLU A 173 9.21 5.67 20.73
C GLU A 173 9.44 5.02 19.35
N LEU A 174 8.42 5.11 18.48
CA LEU A 174 8.38 4.50 17.15
C LEU A 174 8.38 5.57 16.04
N ASP A 175 9.27 5.46 15.07
CA ASP A 175 9.43 6.40 13.95
C ASP A 175 9.42 5.64 12.61
N GLY A 176 8.42 5.87 11.75
CA GLY A 176 8.33 5.19 10.44
C GLY A 176 9.46 5.60 9.51
N GLY A 177 9.66 6.91 9.37
CA GLY A 177 10.69 7.49 8.52
C GLY A 177 10.10 7.95 7.18
N VAL A 178 10.81 7.67 6.08
CA VAL A 178 10.40 8.03 4.73
C VAL A 178 9.73 6.81 4.09
N GLY A 179 8.44 6.65 4.32
CA GLY A 179 7.68 5.51 3.82
C GLY A 179 6.17 5.64 3.96
N ALA A 180 5.44 4.64 3.48
CA ALA A 180 4.03 4.46 3.78
C ALA A 180 3.90 3.36 4.85
N ASP A 181 4.13 3.77 6.09
CA ASP A 181 4.48 2.86 7.18
C ASP A 181 3.27 2.44 8.02
N ILE A 182 3.45 1.41 8.84
CA ILE A 182 2.44 0.86 9.74
C ILE A 182 3.05 0.72 11.13
N LEU A 183 2.64 1.59 12.06
CA LEU A 183 3.13 1.64 13.43
C LEU A 183 2.04 1.17 14.41
N TYR A 184 2.39 0.21 15.25
CA TYR A 184 1.62 -0.22 16.40
C TYR A 184 2.43 0.03 17.67
N GLY A 185 1.92 0.86 18.59
CA GLY A 185 2.48 1.03 19.93
C GLY A 185 2.28 -0.24 20.74
N GLY A 186 1.31 -0.25 21.66
CA GLY A 186 0.84 -1.50 22.24
C GLY A 186 0.09 -1.35 23.55
N ASN A 187 0.80 -1.52 24.66
CA ASN A 187 0.27 -1.28 26.00
C ASN A 187 1.22 -0.33 26.75
N GLY A 188 0.93 0.96 26.75
CA GLY A 188 1.96 1.93 27.11
C GLY A 188 1.51 3.36 27.35
N ASN A 189 2.38 4.28 26.94
CA ASN A 189 2.14 5.69 26.72
C ASN A 189 3.04 6.08 25.54
N ASP A 190 2.56 5.77 24.34
CA ASP A 190 3.44 5.56 23.18
C ASP A 190 3.61 6.84 22.37
N LEU A 191 4.72 6.91 21.64
CA LEU A 191 5.09 8.02 20.75
C LEU A 191 5.30 7.49 19.34
N LEU A 192 4.30 7.65 18.48
CA LEU A 192 4.31 7.18 17.09
C LEU A 192 4.45 8.37 16.12
N ARG A 193 5.40 8.29 15.18
CA ARG A 193 5.57 9.25 14.08
C ARG A 193 5.58 8.53 12.74
N GLY A 194 4.85 9.05 11.76
CA GLY A 194 4.96 8.62 10.36
C GLY A 194 6.23 9.19 9.72
N ASP A 195 6.14 10.33 9.01
CA ASP A 195 7.31 11.03 8.42
C ASP A 195 7.86 12.13 9.35
N PRO A 196 9.09 11.99 9.89
CA PRO A 196 9.67 12.93 10.85
C PRO A 196 10.28 14.18 10.19
N GLN A 197 9.45 15.02 9.55
CA GLN A 197 9.88 16.35 9.11
C GLN A 197 9.77 17.48 10.18
N ASP A 198 9.22 17.25 11.39
CA ASP A 198 9.20 18.27 12.47
C ASP A 198 9.60 17.80 13.89
N ALA A 199 10.77 17.15 14.03
CA ALA A 199 11.41 16.93 15.33
C ALA A 199 12.92 17.29 15.40
N GLN A 200 13.25 18.58 15.20
CA GLN A 200 14.54 19.21 15.57
C GLN A 200 15.82 18.88 14.75
N ASN A 201 16.06 19.70 13.71
CA ASN A 201 17.36 20.36 13.44
C ASN A 201 18.53 19.51 12.83
N ILE A 202 18.45 19.22 11.52
CA ILE A 202 19.63 19.12 10.62
C ILE A 202 19.40 19.94 9.31
N ASP A 203 20.34 20.84 9.00
CA ASP A 203 20.50 21.72 7.81
C ASP A 203 19.26 22.39 7.12
N PRO A 204 19.06 23.73 7.24
CA PRO A 204 18.00 24.47 6.55
C PRO A 204 18.30 24.73 5.04
N GLY A 205 18.80 23.73 4.33
CA GLY A 205 19.40 23.84 2.99
C GLY A 205 18.60 23.25 1.83
N THR A 206 17.83 22.19 2.08
CA THR A 206 17.25 21.34 1.02
C THR A 206 15.84 20.86 1.35
N GLN A 207 14.85 21.75 1.26
CA GLN A 207 13.47 21.33 1.02
C GLN A 207 13.37 20.78 -0.41
N VAL A 208 13.64 19.48 -0.55
CA VAL A 208 13.11 18.67 -1.66
C VAL A 208 11.75 18.19 -1.18
N PRO A 209 10.64 18.46 -1.89
CA PRO A 209 9.38 17.81 -1.58
C PRO A 209 9.56 16.31 -1.83
N ILE A 210 9.61 15.55 -0.75
CA ILE A 210 9.50 14.09 -0.76
C ILE A 210 8.03 13.77 -1.13
N PRO A 211 7.72 12.68 -1.84
CA PRO A 211 6.33 12.35 -2.16
C PRO A 211 5.56 12.06 -0.88
N ASN A 212 4.37 12.64 -0.76
CA ASN A 212 3.43 12.35 0.31
C ASN A 212 3.08 10.85 0.34
N THR A 213 3.21 10.21 1.50
CA THR A 213 3.02 8.77 1.70
C THR A 213 1.94 8.53 2.76
N ASP A 214 1.04 7.59 2.49
CA ASP A 214 -0.16 7.36 3.33
C ASP A 214 0.17 6.37 4.45
N THR A 215 0.19 6.82 5.71
CA THR A 215 0.68 6.06 6.89
C THR A 215 -0.46 5.55 7.77
N VAL A 216 -0.23 4.49 8.55
CA VAL A 216 -1.20 3.93 9.52
C VAL A 216 -0.60 3.86 10.94
N LEU A 217 -1.15 4.63 11.88
CA LEU A 217 -0.71 4.65 13.28
C LEU A 217 -1.80 4.10 14.21
N THR A 218 -1.46 3.22 15.15
CA THR A 218 -2.40 2.62 16.13
C THR A 218 -1.75 2.41 17.51
N ALA A 219 -2.16 3.15 18.54
CA ALA A 219 -1.53 3.06 19.87
C ALA A 219 -2.23 2.09 20.87
N LEU A 220 -3.53 1.80 20.68
CA LEU A 220 -4.35 0.85 21.47
C LEU A 220 -4.67 1.25 22.93
N PHE A 221 -3.69 1.39 23.81
CA PHE A 221 -3.91 1.67 25.25
C PHE A 221 -2.82 2.58 25.84
N GLY A 222 -3.14 3.83 26.20
CA GLY A 222 -2.17 4.68 26.91
C GLY A 222 -2.58 6.13 27.19
N TYR A 223 -1.58 7.01 27.23
CA TYR A 223 -1.70 8.43 26.94
C TYR A 223 -0.74 8.64 25.78
N ASP A 224 -1.26 8.66 24.57
CA ASP A 224 -0.42 8.43 23.40
C ASP A 224 -0.22 9.74 22.61
N TYR A 225 0.94 9.87 21.97
CA TYR A 225 1.23 10.96 21.03
C TYR A 225 1.41 10.39 19.62
N LEU A 226 0.53 10.77 18.70
CA LEU A 226 0.52 10.27 17.33
C LEU A 226 0.66 11.45 16.36
N ASP A 227 1.58 11.35 15.40
CA ASP A 227 1.85 12.36 14.35
C ASP A 227 1.91 11.68 12.97
N GLY A 228 0.94 11.95 12.08
CA GLY A 228 0.87 11.32 10.75
C GLY A 228 1.97 11.81 9.79
N GLY A 229 2.04 13.13 9.58
CA GLY A 229 3.06 13.78 8.77
C GLY A 229 2.57 14.32 7.42
N ASP A 230 3.28 14.03 6.34
CA ASP A 230 2.92 14.44 4.96
C ASP A 230 2.25 13.25 4.22
N GLY A 231 0.95 13.02 4.43
CA GLY A 231 0.25 11.82 3.95
C GLY A 231 -1.27 11.96 3.83
N ASN A 232 -1.98 10.92 3.37
CA ASN A 232 -3.42 10.78 3.66
C ASN A 232 -3.56 9.69 4.74
N ASP A 233 -3.33 10.07 5.98
CA ASP A 233 -3.01 9.13 7.05
C ASP A 233 -4.25 8.52 7.70
N THR A 234 -4.08 7.35 8.34
CA THR A 234 -5.10 6.74 9.20
C THR A 234 -4.56 6.62 10.62
N VAL A 235 -5.08 7.47 11.52
CA VAL A 235 -4.58 7.57 12.89
C VAL A 235 -5.64 7.11 13.89
N ILE A 236 -5.25 6.18 14.76
CA ILE A 236 -6.12 5.54 15.76
C ILE A 236 -5.45 5.67 17.13
N GLY A 237 -5.98 6.53 18.02
CA GLY A 237 -5.51 6.66 19.41
C GLY A 237 -5.75 5.36 20.18
N GLY A 238 -6.94 5.21 20.77
CA GLY A 238 -7.40 3.92 21.29
C GLY A 238 -8.16 4.04 22.60
N ILE A 239 -7.48 3.77 23.71
CA ILE A 239 -8.05 3.84 25.06
C ILE A 239 -7.10 4.66 25.93
N GLY A 240 -7.34 5.96 25.99
CA GLY A 240 -6.40 6.90 26.57
C GLY A 240 -6.93 8.32 26.73
N ASN A 241 -6.08 9.33 26.69
CA ASN A 241 -6.52 10.72 26.50
C ASN A 241 -5.52 11.31 25.53
N ASP A 242 -5.69 11.01 24.26
CA ASP A 242 -4.58 10.95 23.33
C ASP A 242 -4.34 12.31 22.67
N GLN A 243 -3.11 12.59 22.28
CA GLN A 243 -2.76 13.77 21.49
C GLN A 243 -2.44 13.34 20.06
N ILE A 244 -3.28 13.76 19.12
CA ILE A 244 -3.20 13.33 17.72
C ILE A 244 -2.98 14.54 16.81
N ALA A 245 -2.00 14.42 15.92
CA ALA A 245 -1.82 15.26 14.74
C ALA A 245 -1.98 14.39 13.47
N GLY A 246 -2.78 14.86 12.50
CA GLY A 246 -2.82 14.30 11.14
C GLY A 246 -1.60 14.79 10.36
N GLY A 247 -1.72 15.97 9.76
CA GLY A 247 -0.58 16.71 9.21
C GLY A 247 -0.92 17.47 7.92
N ILE A 248 -0.40 17.00 6.79
CA ILE A 248 -0.70 17.53 5.45
C ILE A 248 -1.27 16.44 4.55
N GLY A 249 -2.60 16.46 4.40
CA GLY A 249 -3.33 15.70 3.40
C GLY A 249 -4.78 15.42 3.80
N LYS A 250 -5.27 14.20 3.62
CA LYS A 250 -6.71 13.89 3.77
C LYS A 250 -6.93 12.80 4.77
N ASP A 251 -6.83 13.18 6.03
CA ASP A 251 -6.61 12.23 7.11
C ASP A 251 -7.91 11.62 7.63
N LEU A 252 -7.78 10.41 8.15
CA LEU A 252 -8.85 9.65 8.77
C LEU A 252 -8.49 9.34 10.22
N ILE A 253 -9.01 10.18 11.13
CA ILE A 253 -8.62 10.16 12.55
C ILE A 253 -9.73 9.62 13.43
N TYR A 254 -9.38 8.74 14.37
CA TYR A 254 -10.24 8.21 15.44
C TYR A 254 -9.55 8.31 16.80
N GLY A 255 -10.04 9.16 17.71
CA GLY A 255 -9.60 9.20 19.11
C GLY A 255 -9.98 7.93 19.88
N ASN A 256 -11.27 7.58 19.83
CA ASN A 256 -11.96 6.42 20.40
C ASN A 256 -12.41 6.54 21.87
N GLN A 257 -11.55 6.32 22.86
CA GLN A 257 -11.96 6.21 24.28
C GLN A 257 -11.08 7.06 25.22
N GLY A 258 -11.43 8.34 25.32
CA GLY A 258 -11.16 9.21 26.45
C GLY A 258 -11.27 10.67 26.05
N ASN A 259 -10.51 11.57 26.67
CA ASN A 259 -10.64 13.01 26.41
C ASN A 259 -9.48 13.47 25.52
N ASP A 260 -9.68 13.36 24.22
CA ASP A 260 -8.61 13.43 23.23
C ASP A 260 -8.39 14.87 22.74
N VAL A 261 -7.17 15.16 22.27
CA VAL A 261 -6.80 16.46 21.68
C VAL A 261 -6.30 16.22 20.25
N ILE A 262 -7.15 16.53 19.28
CA ILE A 262 -6.95 16.21 17.87
C ILE A 262 -6.72 17.49 17.07
N PHE A 263 -5.66 17.52 16.28
CA PHE A 263 -5.39 18.51 15.24
C PHE A 263 -5.33 17.77 13.91
N SER A 264 -6.29 17.97 12.99
CA SER A 264 -6.27 17.22 11.73
C SER A 264 -5.20 17.75 10.78
N GLY A 265 -5.34 18.93 10.15
CA GLY A 265 -4.21 19.45 9.37
C GLY A 265 -4.45 20.49 8.27
N GLU A 266 -3.78 20.28 7.14
CA GLU A 266 -4.10 20.91 5.84
C GLU A 266 -4.71 19.89 4.88
N ASP A 267 -5.65 20.35 4.04
CA ASP A 267 -6.54 19.59 3.12
C ASP A 267 -7.79 18.96 3.81
N ASP A 268 -8.77 18.43 3.04
CA ASP A 268 -10.09 18.07 3.63
C ASP A 268 -10.08 16.72 4.39
N ASP A 269 -10.24 16.80 5.72
CA ASP A 269 -10.09 15.70 6.67
C ASP A 269 -11.40 15.01 7.11
N THR A 270 -11.29 13.86 7.76
CA THR A 270 -12.39 13.17 8.46
C THR A 270 -11.98 12.73 9.87
N VAL A 271 -12.58 13.35 10.89
CA VAL A 271 -12.24 13.15 12.30
C VAL A 271 -13.42 12.62 13.11
N LYS A 272 -13.14 11.70 14.02
CA LYS A 272 -14.02 11.35 15.14
C LYS A 272 -13.28 11.42 16.47
N GLY A 273 -13.87 12.12 17.43
CA GLY A 273 -13.47 12.07 18.84
C GLY A 273 -13.75 10.68 19.41
N GLY A 274 -14.92 10.48 20.01
CA GLY A 274 -15.44 9.15 20.31
C GLY A 274 -16.23 9.06 21.61
N GLN A 275 -15.54 8.77 22.71
CA GLN A 275 -16.12 8.66 24.05
C GLN A 275 -15.31 9.50 25.06
N GLY A 276 -15.68 10.75 25.21
CA GLY A 276 -15.13 11.64 26.23
C GLY A 276 -15.43 13.10 25.93
N SER A 277 -14.65 14.01 26.51
CA SER A 277 -14.84 15.45 26.31
C SER A 277 -13.69 16.00 25.50
N ASP A 278 -13.82 15.88 24.18
CA ASP A 278 -12.72 16.00 23.22
C ASP A 278 -12.49 17.45 22.80
N ILE A 279 -11.26 17.72 22.33
CA ILE A 279 -10.87 19.01 21.76
C ILE A 279 -10.37 18.76 20.34
N ILE A 280 -11.14 19.19 19.34
CA ILE A 280 -10.85 18.89 17.93
C ILE A 280 -10.65 20.19 17.12
N TYR A 281 -9.58 20.24 16.33
CA TYR A 281 -9.25 21.33 15.41
C TYR A 281 -9.06 20.82 13.98
N GLY A 282 -9.96 21.19 13.05
CA GLY A 282 -9.86 20.87 11.62
C GLY A 282 -8.76 21.63 10.87
N ASN A 283 -8.51 22.87 11.30
CA ASN A 283 -7.47 23.78 10.80
C ASN A 283 -7.67 24.30 9.36
N GLN A 284 -7.41 23.50 8.31
CA GLN A 284 -7.41 23.96 6.90
C GLN A 284 -7.92 22.91 5.90
N GLY A 285 -9.21 22.60 5.91
CA GLY A 285 -9.84 21.82 4.86
C GLY A 285 -11.30 22.18 4.66
N ASN A 286 -12.07 21.29 4.03
CA ASN A 286 -13.54 21.29 4.12
C ASN A 286 -13.92 20.07 4.98
N ASP A 287 -13.75 20.20 6.29
CA ASP A 287 -13.52 19.06 7.18
C ASP A 287 -14.82 18.37 7.60
N LEU A 288 -14.77 17.07 7.85
CA LEU A 288 -15.88 16.30 8.41
C LEU A 288 -15.54 15.86 9.84
N ILE A 289 -16.05 16.59 10.84
CA ILE A 289 -15.72 16.37 12.25
C ILE A 289 -16.95 15.89 13.03
N THR A 290 -16.76 14.85 13.84
CA THR A 290 -17.78 14.26 14.72
C THR A 290 -17.24 14.15 16.14
N GLY A 291 -17.94 14.69 17.13
CA GLY A 291 -17.61 14.51 18.56
C GLY A 291 -17.98 13.12 19.09
N ASP A 292 -19.22 12.71 18.83
CA ASP A 292 -19.88 11.42 19.14
C ASP A 292 -20.55 11.34 20.53
N LEU A 293 -19.82 11.15 21.64
CA LEU A 293 -20.39 11.01 22.99
C LEU A 293 -19.61 11.79 24.05
N ASP A 294 -20.38 12.46 24.91
CA ASP A 294 -19.92 13.38 25.96
C ASP A 294 -19.64 14.81 25.41
N SER A 295 -19.09 15.73 26.22
CA SER A 295 -19.20 17.18 25.93
C SER A 295 -17.96 17.73 25.21
N ASP A 296 -18.12 18.00 23.92
CA ASP A 296 -16.98 18.27 23.01
C ASP A 296 -16.74 19.76 22.72
N ASN A 297 -15.52 20.06 22.28
CA ASN A 297 -15.09 21.39 21.84
C ASN A 297 -14.46 21.32 20.46
N ILE A 298 -15.27 21.57 19.43
CA ILE A 298 -14.94 21.37 18.02
C ILE A 298 -14.75 22.71 17.33
N ALA A 299 -13.61 22.89 16.66
CA ALA A 299 -13.36 23.96 15.72
C ALA A 299 -13.08 23.37 14.33
N GLY A 300 -13.81 23.82 13.30
CA GLY A 300 -13.49 23.54 11.89
C GLY A 300 -12.17 24.23 11.50
N GLY A 301 -12.23 25.33 10.77
CA GLY A 301 -11.04 26.18 10.62
C GLY A 301 -11.07 27.12 9.43
N LYS A 302 -10.66 26.61 8.26
CA LYS A 302 -10.60 27.34 6.99
C LYS A 302 -11.05 26.46 5.83
N GLY A 303 -12.35 26.49 5.59
CA GLY A 303 -13.05 25.98 4.41
C GLY A 303 -14.49 25.74 4.83
N ASN A 304 -15.25 24.97 4.04
CA ASN A 304 -16.67 24.82 4.29
C ASN A 304 -16.90 23.53 5.10
N ASP A 305 -16.82 23.65 6.41
CA ASP A 305 -16.70 22.52 7.33
C ASP A 305 -18.07 21.92 7.66
N THR A 306 -18.08 20.64 8.01
CA THR A 306 -19.27 19.92 8.49
C THR A 306 -19.01 19.34 9.88
N LEU A 307 -19.64 19.94 10.90
CA LEU A 307 -19.43 19.61 12.31
C LEU A 307 -20.68 18.93 12.90
N TYR A 308 -20.49 17.86 13.66
CA TYR A 308 -21.51 17.18 14.46
C TYR A 308 -21.04 17.03 15.91
N GLY A 309 -21.78 17.56 16.88
CA GLY A 309 -21.54 17.26 18.30
C GLY A 309 -22.08 15.88 18.67
N ASN A 310 -23.41 15.74 18.52
CA ASN A 310 -24.29 14.58 18.70
C ASN A 310 -24.96 14.45 20.07
N ALA A 311 -24.20 14.36 21.18
CA ALA A 311 -24.78 13.94 22.45
C ALA A 311 -24.04 14.44 23.69
N ASN A 312 -24.77 15.20 24.50
CA ASN A 312 -24.34 16.06 25.60
C ASN A 312 -24.08 17.49 25.10
N ALA A 313 -23.67 18.39 26.00
CA ALA A 313 -23.63 19.83 25.71
C ALA A 313 -22.30 20.21 25.04
N ASP A 314 -22.35 20.53 23.77
CA ASP A 314 -21.18 20.72 22.91
C ASP A 314 -20.87 22.20 22.61
N THR A 315 -19.62 22.48 22.25
CA THR A 315 -19.18 23.79 21.77
C THR A 315 -18.59 23.64 20.37
N LEU A 316 -19.27 24.19 19.35
CA LEU A 316 -18.90 24.05 17.94
C LEU A 316 -18.60 25.42 17.31
N ASN A 317 -17.58 25.50 16.45
CA ASN A 317 -17.18 26.74 15.78
C ASN A 317 -16.63 26.47 14.36
N GLY A 318 -17.34 26.89 13.31
CA GLY A 318 -16.92 26.71 11.91
C GLY A 318 -15.71 27.57 11.50
N ASN A 319 -15.62 28.79 12.04
CA ASN A 319 -14.57 29.80 11.81
C ASN A 319 -14.57 30.50 10.45
N GLN A 320 -14.18 29.85 9.33
CA GLN A 320 -13.98 30.51 8.02
C GLN A 320 -14.38 29.64 6.81
N GLY A 321 -15.67 29.58 6.53
CA GLY A 321 -16.24 29.20 5.23
C GLY A 321 -17.76 29.23 5.29
N ASP A 322 -18.44 28.68 4.28
CA ASP A 322 -19.90 28.51 4.32
C ASP A 322 -20.24 27.20 5.06
N ASP A 323 -20.23 27.24 6.40
CA ASP A 323 -20.15 26.05 7.27
C ASP A 323 -21.51 25.36 7.54
N LEU A 324 -21.47 24.07 7.93
CA LEU A 324 -22.64 23.25 8.27
C LEU A 324 -22.47 22.61 9.66
N ILE A 325 -23.23 23.08 10.64
CA ILE A 325 -23.06 22.69 12.04
C ILE A 325 -24.34 22.05 12.58
N TYR A 326 -24.22 20.88 13.20
CA TYR A 326 -25.26 20.23 14.00
C TYR A 326 -24.76 20.11 15.44
N GLY A 327 -25.51 20.66 16.40
CA GLY A 327 -25.33 20.43 17.84
C GLY A 327 -25.66 18.98 18.16
N GLY A 328 -26.91 18.70 18.53
CA GLY A 328 -27.40 17.32 18.62
C GLY A 328 -28.47 17.13 19.69
N GLN A 329 -28.06 16.64 20.86
CA GLN A 329 -28.89 16.38 22.02
C GLN A 329 -28.28 17.02 23.25
N ASP A 330 -29.13 17.63 24.08
CA ASP A 330 -28.74 18.52 25.18
C ASP A 330 -28.23 19.88 24.65
N ASN A 331 -27.72 20.74 25.55
CA ASN A 331 -27.73 22.20 25.34
C ASN A 331 -26.43 22.72 24.71
N ASP A 332 -26.47 23.01 23.42
CA ASP A 332 -25.25 23.29 22.63
C ASP A 332 -24.93 24.78 22.47
N VAL A 333 -23.66 25.07 22.17
CA VAL A 333 -23.18 26.40 21.78
C VAL A 333 -22.53 26.30 20.39
N ALA A 334 -23.14 26.88 19.38
CA ALA A 334 -22.65 26.81 18.00
C ALA A 334 -22.36 28.19 17.41
N HIS A 335 -21.15 28.37 16.85
CA HIS A 335 -20.70 29.53 16.11
C HIS A 335 -20.48 29.18 14.64
N GLY A 336 -21.09 29.92 13.72
CA GLY A 336 -20.82 29.81 12.27
C GLY A 336 -19.42 30.33 11.98
N GLY A 337 -19.27 31.64 11.82
CA GLY A 337 -17.97 32.30 11.79
C GLY A 337 -17.90 33.39 10.74
N GLN A 338 -17.32 33.07 9.57
CA GLN A 338 -17.20 33.96 8.42
C GLN A 338 -17.65 33.26 7.13
N GLY A 339 -18.95 33.34 6.83
CA GLY A 339 -19.50 32.76 5.61
C GLY A 339 -20.97 33.02 5.40
N ASN A 340 -21.73 31.95 5.13
CA ASN A 340 -23.17 31.95 4.95
C ASN A 340 -23.70 30.65 5.55
N ASP A 341 -23.60 30.56 6.87
CA ASP A 341 -23.50 29.29 7.57
C ASP A 341 -24.86 28.64 7.79
N ARG A 342 -24.87 27.35 8.14
CA ARG A 342 -26.08 26.55 8.33
C ARG A 342 -26.00 25.82 9.67
N ILE A 343 -26.67 26.36 10.67
CA ILE A 343 -26.55 25.93 12.07
C ILE A 343 -27.86 25.31 12.55
N PHE A 344 -27.77 24.10 13.09
CA PHE A 344 -28.86 23.32 13.67
C PHE A 344 -28.52 23.01 15.13
N GLY A 345 -29.26 23.53 16.12
CA GLY A 345 -29.11 23.09 17.53
C GLY A 345 -29.72 21.71 17.76
N ASP A 346 -30.87 21.48 17.12
CA ASP A 346 -31.68 20.26 17.11
C ASP A 346 -32.42 19.95 18.42
N ALA A 347 -31.77 19.55 19.52
CA ALA A 347 -32.50 19.05 20.70
C ALA A 347 -31.92 19.41 22.09
N GLY A 348 -31.73 20.70 22.35
CA GLY A 348 -31.52 21.24 23.71
C GLY A 348 -32.11 22.64 23.89
N ASP A 349 -31.79 23.30 25.01
CA ASP A 349 -31.92 24.76 25.14
C ASP A 349 -30.64 25.42 24.55
N ASP A 350 -30.58 25.56 23.24
CA ASP A 350 -29.34 25.82 22.49
C ASP A 350 -28.98 27.31 22.35
N THR A 351 -27.70 27.63 22.14
CA THR A 351 -27.20 29.01 21.90
C THR A 351 -26.46 29.10 20.57
N LEU A 352 -27.06 29.75 19.58
CA LEU A 352 -26.58 29.76 18.19
C LEU A 352 -26.15 31.17 17.75
N TYR A 353 -24.91 31.28 17.28
CA TYR A 353 -24.28 32.50 16.75
C TYR A 353 -24.02 32.31 15.24
N GLY A 354 -24.72 33.05 14.38
CA GLY A 354 -24.44 33.01 12.94
C GLY A 354 -23.13 33.71 12.56
N ASP A 355 -22.69 34.66 13.40
CA ASP A 355 -21.53 35.51 13.19
C ASP A 355 -21.54 36.27 11.84
N ILE A 356 -20.45 36.35 11.08
CA ILE A 356 -20.32 37.30 9.94
C ILE A 356 -20.79 36.66 8.64
N GLY A 357 -22.02 36.96 8.21
CA GLY A 357 -22.51 36.35 6.99
C GLY A 357 -23.91 36.69 6.52
N SER A 358 -24.63 35.62 6.18
CA SER A 358 -26.03 35.62 5.74
C SER A 358 -26.63 34.24 6.04
N ASP A 359 -26.63 33.91 7.32
CA ASP A 359 -26.65 32.53 7.80
C ASP A 359 -28.07 32.00 7.95
N THR A 360 -28.22 30.68 8.05
CA THR A 360 -29.50 29.99 8.26
C THR A 360 -29.43 29.19 9.54
N LEU A 361 -30.19 29.61 10.55
CA LEU A 361 -30.20 29.03 11.89
C LEU A 361 -31.53 28.30 12.13
N LYS A 362 -31.46 27.15 12.77
CA LYS A 362 -32.60 26.36 13.22
C LYS A 362 -32.36 25.92 14.66
N GLY A 363 -33.21 26.36 15.58
CA GLY A 363 -33.07 26.03 17.00
C GLY A 363 -33.44 24.57 17.23
N GLY A 364 -34.71 24.23 17.01
CA GLY A 364 -35.21 22.88 17.13
C GLY A 364 -36.10 22.72 18.36
N ALA A 365 -35.62 21.98 19.37
CA ALA A 365 -36.47 21.41 20.41
C ALA A 365 -36.13 21.80 21.87
N GLY A 366 -35.89 23.09 22.15
CA GLY A 366 -35.90 23.60 23.52
C GLY A 366 -36.25 25.07 23.62
N SER A 367 -35.55 25.82 24.47
CA SER A 367 -35.69 27.27 24.69
C SER A 367 -34.47 28.02 24.17
N ASP A 368 -34.41 28.16 22.86
CA ASP A 368 -33.18 28.46 22.14
C ASP A 368 -32.84 29.96 22.17
N VAL A 369 -31.56 30.29 22.04
CA VAL A 369 -31.01 31.66 22.05
C VAL A 369 -30.26 31.92 20.75
N PHE A 370 -30.77 32.83 19.91
CA PHE A 370 -30.13 33.22 18.66
C PHE A 370 -29.40 34.55 18.82
N SER A 371 -28.08 34.58 18.71
CA SER A 371 -27.27 35.78 18.97
C SER A 371 -26.79 36.47 17.70
N PHE A 372 -26.90 37.80 17.67
CA PHE A 372 -26.52 38.63 16.52
C PHE A 372 -25.82 39.92 16.95
N ALA A 373 -24.77 40.32 16.23
CA ALA A 373 -24.07 41.60 16.42
C ALA A 373 -24.35 42.60 15.28
N LEU A 374 -23.86 43.84 15.41
CA LEU A 374 -23.95 44.84 14.34
C LEU A 374 -22.85 44.62 13.28
N GLY A 375 -23.22 44.62 12.00
CA GLY A 375 -22.32 44.34 10.88
C GLY A 375 -22.31 42.86 10.45
N HIS A 376 -23.09 42.02 11.13
CA HIS A 376 -23.27 40.59 10.87
C HIS A 376 -24.46 40.31 9.93
N GLY A 377 -25.24 41.35 9.59
CA GLY A 377 -26.24 41.31 8.52
C GLY A 377 -25.87 42.24 7.36
N GLY A 378 -26.86 42.72 6.62
CA GLY A 378 -26.60 43.37 5.34
C GLY A 378 -27.61 44.39 4.86
N PRO A 379 -27.31 45.09 3.74
CA PRO A 379 -28.10 46.22 3.25
C PRO A 379 -29.43 45.81 2.57
N SER A 380 -29.77 44.52 2.57
CA SER A 380 -30.95 43.96 1.92
C SER A 380 -31.33 42.62 2.53
N ILE A 381 -32.61 42.28 2.53
CA ILE A 381 -33.17 41.02 3.07
C ILE A 381 -32.40 39.75 2.65
N PRO A 382 -31.92 39.56 1.40
CA PRO A 382 -31.14 38.37 1.00
C PRO A 382 -29.68 38.35 1.48
N ARG A 383 -29.31 39.22 2.43
CA ARG A 383 -28.00 39.32 3.08
C ARG A 383 -28.21 39.57 4.58
N ALA A 384 -29.21 38.93 5.15
CA ALA A 384 -29.59 39.01 6.55
C ALA A 384 -29.79 37.58 7.03
N ASN A 385 -29.63 37.33 8.32
CA ASN A 385 -29.62 35.97 8.81
C ASN A 385 -31.07 35.47 8.90
N PHE A 386 -31.29 34.18 8.70
CA PHE A 386 -32.61 33.56 8.64
C PHE A 386 -32.77 32.62 9.81
N ILE A 387 -33.90 32.71 10.53
CA ILE A 387 -34.28 31.68 11.51
C ILE A 387 -35.51 30.94 10.98
N GLU A 388 -35.40 29.62 10.85
CA GLU A 388 -36.41 28.80 10.17
C GLU A 388 -37.62 28.43 11.05
N ASP A 389 -37.43 28.27 12.37
CA ASP A 389 -38.43 27.65 13.26
C ASP A 389 -38.79 28.41 14.56
N PHE A 390 -38.24 29.62 14.78
CA PHE A 390 -38.38 30.44 16.01
C PHE A 390 -39.76 30.35 16.73
N GLU A 391 -39.78 29.68 17.88
CA GLU A 391 -40.94 29.46 18.73
C GLU A 391 -41.13 30.58 19.76
N THR A 392 -42.04 31.52 19.44
CA THR A 392 -42.30 32.71 20.28
C THR A 392 -42.73 32.45 21.73
N GLU A 393 -43.01 31.21 22.15
CA GLU A 393 -43.29 30.86 23.55
C GLU A 393 -42.03 30.47 24.34
N ARG A 394 -40.96 29.98 23.69
CA ARG A 394 -39.74 29.46 24.36
C ARG A 394 -38.49 30.27 24.04
N ASP A 395 -38.29 30.68 22.79
CA ASP A 395 -36.98 31.13 22.29
C ASP A 395 -36.69 32.62 22.55
N PHE A 396 -35.41 33.00 22.45
CA PHE A 396 -34.89 34.34 22.70
C PHE A 396 -33.88 34.78 21.62
N ILE A 397 -33.63 36.09 21.55
CA ILE A 397 -32.64 36.71 20.66
C ILE A 397 -31.60 37.44 21.53
N GLU A 398 -30.33 37.14 21.38
CA GLU A 398 -29.26 37.93 22.00
C GLU A 398 -28.79 39.05 21.05
N LEU A 399 -28.62 40.25 21.60
CA LEU A 399 -28.10 41.42 20.91
C LEU A 399 -26.65 41.63 21.33
N ALA A 400 -25.73 41.07 20.55
CA ALA A 400 -24.28 41.20 20.65
C ALA A 400 -23.78 42.57 20.10
N ALA A 401 -22.46 42.69 19.91
CA ALA A 401 -21.72 43.97 19.85
C ALA A 401 -22.42 45.09 19.06
N GLY A 402 -22.66 46.24 19.71
CA GLY A 402 -23.20 47.44 19.07
C GLY A 402 -24.71 47.49 18.87
N LEU A 403 -25.46 46.40 19.11
CA LEU A 403 -26.93 46.41 19.03
C LEU A 403 -27.60 46.80 20.35
N GLN A 404 -28.73 47.50 20.24
CA GLN A 404 -29.60 47.85 21.37
C GLN A 404 -31.06 47.74 20.94
N PHE A 405 -31.91 47.17 21.79
CA PHE A 405 -33.35 46.97 21.50
C PHE A 405 -34.05 48.26 21.06
N GLU A 406 -33.67 49.40 21.63
CA GLU A 406 -34.16 50.74 21.29
C GLU A 406 -33.93 51.17 19.82
N ASN A 407 -32.94 50.57 19.15
CA ASN A 407 -32.57 50.87 17.76
C ASN A 407 -33.20 49.89 16.75
N LEU A 408 -33.98 48.91 17.20
CA LEU A 408 -34.59 47.91 16.33
C LEU A 408 -35.94 48.38 15.76
N ASN A 409 -36.11 48.24 14.45
CA ASN A 409 -37.38 48.34 13.75
C ASN A 409 -37.87 46.93 13.39
N ILE A 410 -38.92 46.47 14.07
CA ILE A 410 -39.51 45.14 13.94
C ILE A 410 -40.83 45.26 13.17
N PHE A 411 -40.94 44.62 12.01
CA PHE A 411 -42.12 44.73 11.15
C PHE A 411 -42.41 43.45 10.35
N GLN A 412 -43.67 43.30 9.92
CA GLN A 412 -44.06 42.21 9.02
C GLN A 412 -43.60 42.53 7.60
N GLY A 413 -43.00 41.56 6.91
CA GLY A 413 -42.58 41.69 5.52
C GLY A 413 -43.74 41.87 4.52
N SER A 414 -43.38 41.96 3.23
CA SER A 414 -44.33 42.15 2.14
C SER A 414 -43.90 41.41 0.87
N GLY A 415 -44.81 41.24 -0.08
CA GLY A 415 -44.59 40.38 -1.24
C GLY A 415 -44.38 38.94 -0.79
N ASP A 416 -43.30 38.31 -1.25
CA ASP A 416 -42.96 36.92 -0.90
C ASP A 416 -42.58 36.76 0.59
N ASN A 417 -42.23 37.85 1.27
CA ASN A 417 -41.95 37.89 2.71
C ASN A 417 -43.19 38.21 3.58
N ALA A 418 -44.41 38.13 3.06
CA ALA A 418 -45.63 38.56 3.77
C ALA A 418 -45.91 37.82 5.10
N ASN A 419 -45.38 36.61 5.28
CA ASN A 419 -45.52 35.81 6.50
C ASN A 419 -44.34 35.98 7.47
N ASN A 420 -43.24 36.62 7.06
CA ASN A 420 -41.99 36.68 7.81
C ASN A 420 -41.90 37.96 8.65
N THR A 421 -41.28 37.87 9.83
CA THR A 421 -40.93 39.05 10.64
C THR A 421 -39.51 39.50 10.28
N ILE A 422 -39.33 40.80 10.09
CA ILE A 422 -38.05 41.40 9.72
C ILE A 422 -37.60 42.30 10.86
N ILE A 423 -36.36 42.13 11.31
CA ILE A 423 -35.70 42.96 12.31
C ILE A 423 -34.58 43.74 11.62
N GLN A 424 -34.65 45.07 11.68
CA GLN A 424 -33.73 45.99 11.01
C GLN A 424 -33.18 47.02 12.00
N ASP A 425 -31.89 47.35 11.96
CA ASP A 425 -31.35 48.48 12.71
C ASP A 425 -31.73 49.82 12.06
N ILE A 426 -32.20 50.78 12.85
CA ILE A 426 -32.66 52.09 12.34
C ILE A 426 -31.54 53.11 12.11
N LEU A 427 -30.33 52.86 12.62
CA LEU A 427 -29.19 53.78 12.53
C LEU A 427 -28.34 53.48 11.29
N THR A 428 -28.07 52.20 11.01
CA THR A 428 -27.33 51.73 9.83
C THR A 428 -28.25 51.43 8.64
N GLY A 429 -29.50 51.02 8.91
CA GLY A 429 -30.43 50.50 7.90
C GLY A 429 -30.19 49.03 7.53
N GLU A 430 -29.32 48.35 8.26
CA GLU A 430 -28.96 46.94 8.13
C GLU A 430 -30.13 46.03 8.51
N TYR A 431 -30.39 45.01 7.68
CA TYR A 431 -31.32 43.93 7.99
C TYR A 431 -30.52 42.88 8.77
N ILE A 432 -30.89 42.68 10.03
CA ILE A 432 -30.16 41.81 10.96
C ILE A 432 -30.65 40.37 10.78
N VAL A 433 -31.94 40.14 11.02
CA VAL A 433 -32.53 38.80 11.00
C VAL A 433 -33.97 38.79 10.45
N VAL A 434 -34.30 37.69 9.79
CA VAL A 434 -35.61 37.37 9.22
C VAL A 434 -36.15 36.10 9.90
N LEU A 435 -37.21 36.24 10.69
CA LEU A 435 -37.89 35.10 11.31
C LEU A 435 -38.93 34.55 10.32
N LEU A 436 -38.72 33.34 9.81
CA LEU A 436 -39.62 32.73 8.83
C LEU A 436 -40.97 32.35 9.45
N ASN A 437 -42.06 32.69 8.76
CA ASN A 437 -43.45 32.40 9.19
C ASN A 437 -43.90 32.97 10.55
N VAL A 438 -43.06 33.73 11.28
CA VAL A 438 -43.41 34.36 12.56
C VAL A 438 -44.21 35.65 12.35
N ASN A 439 -45.23 35.88 13.19
CA ASN A 439 -45.99 37.12 13.19
C ASN A 439 -45.31 38.22 14.01
N ALA A 440 -45.06 39.38 13.40
CA ALA A 440 -44.29 40.47 14.02
C ALA A 440 -44.93 41.06 15.30
N LYS A 441 -46.20 40.76 15.57
CA LYS A 441 -46.89 41.17 16.81
C LYS A 441 -46.54 40.33 18.04
N ASN A 442 -45.93 39.16 17.83
CA ASN A 442 -45.56 38.22 18.89
C ASN A 442 -44.11 38.45 19.38
N ILE A 443 -43.37 39.36 18.75
CA ILE A 443 -42.01 39.74 19.13
C ILE A 443 -42.09 41.04 19.95
N ASP A 444 -41.69 40.97 21.22
CA ASP A 444 -41.57 42.13 22.11
C ASP A 444 -40.25 42.09 22.91
N ARG A 445 -40.01 43.09 23.76
CA ARG A 445 -38.76 43.24 24.51
C ARG A 445 -38.40 42.06 25.42
N SER A 446 -39.37 41.26 25.85
CA SER A 446 -39.11 40.07 26.66
C SER A 446 -38.29 38.99 25.92
N LYS A 447 -38.14 39.13 24.61
CA LYS A 447 -37.37 38.22 23.75
C LYS A 447 -35.93 38.65 23.47
N PHE A 448 -35.35 39.62 24.20
CA PHE A 448 -34.02 40.19 23.87
C PHE A 448 -32.99 40.24 25.04
N LEU A 449 -31.73 39.84 24.78
CA LEU A 449 -30.56 39.83 25.69
C LEU A 449 -29.39 40.75 25.20
N PRO A 450 -28.29 41.04 25.95
CA PRO A 450 -27.26 42.06 25.59
C PRO A 450 -25.74 41.65 25.55
N ALA A 451 -24.94 42.43 24.80
CA ALA A 451 -23.57 42.21 24.23
C ALA A 451 -22.23 42.34 25.02
N PRO A 452 -21.12 41.74 24.47
CA PRO A 452 -19.70 42.16 24.54
C PRO A 452 -19.13 42.79 23.21
N GLU A 453 -17.91 43.39 23.13
CA GLU A 453 -17.42 44.23 21.97
C GLU A 453 -15.95 44.02 21.44
N THR A 454 -15.67 44.06 20.10
CA THR A 454 -14.71 44.96 19.32
C THR A 454 -14.40 44.54 17.82
N PRO A 455 -13.85 45.42 16.88
CA PRO A 455 -13.99 45.29 15.38
C PRO A 455 -12.73 45.44 14.43
N ALA A 456 -12.91 45.38 13.07
CA ALA A 456 -11.87 45.22 11.98
C ALA A 456 -11.87 46.24 10.73
N PRO A 457 -10.94 46.16 9.71
CA PRO A 457 -10.67 47.17 8.62
C PRO A 457 -10.81 46.74 7.10
N VAL A 458 -10.47 47.59 6.05
CA VAL A 458 -10.81 47.40 4.57
C VAL A 458 -9.77 47.95 3.49
N PRO A 459 -9.63 47.42 2.21
CA PRO A 459 -8.59 47.73 1.15
C PRO A 459 -9.01 48.28 -0.31
N THR A 460 -8.28 47.97 -1.44
CA THR A 460 -8.13 48.74 -2.78
C THR A 460 -8.08 47.96 -4.17
N PRO A 461 -8.38 48.53 -5.40
CA PRO A 461 -8.08 47.93 -6.78
C PRO A 461 -7.69 48.82 -8.08
N THR A 462 -7.88 48.38 -9.39
CA THR A 462 -6.98 48.29 -10.65
C THR A 462 -7.36 48.89 -12.13
N PRO A 463 -6.62 48.68 -13.33
CA PRO A 463 -6.63 49.45 -14.69
C PRO A 463 -6.96 48.83 -16.19
N SER A 464 -6.42 49.27 -17.41
CA SER A 464 -6.97 49.10 -18.88
C SER A 464 -6.08 49.25 -20.28
N PRO A 465 -6.57 49.15 -21.62
CA PRO A 465 -5.86 48.71 -22.95
C PRO A 465 -5.70 49.56 -24.36
N GLN A 466 -5.73 48.99 -25.66
CA GLN A 466 -4.96 49.36 -26.99
C GLN A 466 -5.57 49.35 -28.55
N PRO A 467 -4.85 49.72 -29.72
CA PRO A 467 -5.30 49.91 -31.21
C PRO A 467 -4.54 49.28 -32.54
N SER A 468 -4.68 49.77 -33.85
CA SER A 468 -4.52 49.09 -35.27
C SER A 468 -3.48 49.54 -36.43
N VAL A 469 -3.25 48.78 -37.59
CA VAL A 469 -2.14 48.90 -38.66
C VAL A 469 -2.41 48.48 -40.20
N LEU A 470 -1.53 48.76 -41.22
CA LEU A 470 -1.61 48.49 -42.72
C LEU A 470 -0.30 48.03 -43.47
N LYS A 471 -0.34 47.19 -44.56
CA LYS A 471 0.87 46.77 -45.37
C LYS A 471 0.63 46.19 -46.80
N PHE A 472 1.63 46.09 -47.69
CA PHE A 472 1.56 45.29 -48.95
C PHE A 472 1.19 43.82 -48.69
N GLN A 473 0.59 43.11 -49.67
CA GLN A 473 0.27 41.68 -49.51
C GLN A 473 1.53 40.80 -49.54
N THR A 474 2.44 41.10 -50.47
CA THR A 474 3.75 40.47 -50.61
C THR A 474 4.79 41.57 -50.79
N ASN A 475 6.01 41.32 -50.32
CA ASN A 475 7.12 42.25 -50.47
C ASN A 475 7.83 42.07 -51.84
N THR A 476 7.44 41.06 -52.63
CA THR A 476 7.91 40.84 -54.00
C THR A 476 6.77 40.42 -54.95
N PHE A 477 6.96 40.70 -56.24
CA PHE A 477 6.13 40.33 -57.39
C PHE A 477 7.09 39.94 -58.55
N SER A 478 6.64 39.20 -59.56
CA SER A 478 7.50 38.77 -60.68
C SER A 478 6.72 38.59 -61.99
N VAL A 479 7.39 38.75 -63.13
CA VAL A 479 6.86 38.63 -64.50
C VAL A 479 7.99 38.25 -65.48
N ASN A 480 7.70 37.51 -66.55
CA ASN A 480 8.70 37.28 -67.62
C ASN A 480 8.75 38.49 -68.56
N GLU A 481 9.93 38.77 -69.12
CA GLU A 481 10.21 39.93 -69.99
C GLU A 481 9.15 40.11 -71.12
N GLY A 482 8.96 39.10 -71.96
CA GLY A 482 7.92 39.03 -73.01
C GLY A 482 6.46 39.02 -72.53
N GLY A 483 6.19 39.29 -71.25
CA GLY A 483 4.86 39.25 -70.61
C GLY A 483 4.07 40.57 -70.59
N GLY A 484 4.73 41.73 -70.73
CA GLY A 484 4.11 43.04 -70.99
C GLY A 484 3.41 43.79 -69.84
N THR A 485 2.84 43.14 -68.81
CA THR A 485 2.26 43.82 -67.61
C THR A 485 2.21 42.94 -66.35
N ALA A 486 2.26 43.54 -65.15
CA ALA A 486 2.21 42.89 -63.82
C ALA A 486 1.17 43.52 -62.84
N THR A 487 0.71 42.75 -61.84
CA THR A 487 -0.37 43.11 -60.87
C THR A 487 0.12 43.17 -59.41
N ILE A 488 -0.34 44.16 -58.63
CA ILE A 488 0.13 44.48 -57.25
C ILE A 488 -1.04 44.53 -56.23
N THR A 489 -0.84 44.08 -54.97
CA THR A 489 -1.89 44.01 -53.91
C THR A 489 -1.43 44.51 -52.52
N VAL A 490 -2.35 45.06 -51.72
CA VAL A 490 -2.15 45.66 -50.37
C VAL A 490 -3.20 45.17 -49.36
N THR A 491 -2.88 45.15 -48.05
CA THR A 491 -3.62 44.52 -46.92
C THR A 491 -3.66 45.34 -45.60
N ARG A 492 -4.45 44.91 -44.60
CA ARG A 492 -4.70 45.59 -43.30
C ARG A 492 -4.81 44.64 -42.09
N THR A 493 -4.38 45.08 -40.90
CA THR A 493 -4.49 44.34 -39.61
C THR A 493 -4.91 45.23 -38.40
N GLY A 494 -5.36 44.61 -37.31
CA GLY A 494 -5.95 45.30 -36.14
C GLY A 494 -7.41 45.71 -36.35
N GLY A 495 -7.95 46.61 -35.53
CA GLY A 495 -9.34 47.08 -35.60
C GLY A 495 -9.77 47.57 -37.00
N THR A 496 -10.84 46.98 -37.53
CA THR A 496 -11.25 47.00 -38.94
C THR A 496 -12.39 47.98 -39.26
N ASP A 497 -12.91 48.69 -38.25
CA ASP A 497 -14.27 49.25 -38.23
C ASP A 497 -14.46 50.51 -39.12
N THR A 498 -13.37 51.11 -39.61
CA THR A 498 -13.35 52.33 -40.42
C THR A 498 -12.57 52.13 -41.72
N ALA A 499 -12.92 52.76 -42.84
CA ALA A 499 -12.23 52.58 -44.13
C ALA A 499 -10.85 53.27 -44.19
N VAL A 500 -9.92 52.80 -45.03
CA VAL A 500 -8.54 53.32 -45.13
C VAL A 500 -7.97 53.31 -46.56
N THR A 501 -7.01 54.19 -46.87
CA THR A 501 -6.45 54.41 -48.22
C THR A 501 -4.93 54.62 -48.17
N ALA A 502 -4.20 54.32 -49.26
CA ALA A 502 -2.77 54.61 -49.41
C ALA A 502 -2.36 54.78 -50.89
N THR A 503 -1.18 55.32 -51.17
CA THR A 503 -0.64 55.57 -52.52
C THR A 503 0.63 54.75 -52.77
N ILE A 504 0.74 54.12 -53.95
CA ILE A 504 1.90 53.34 -54.41
C ILE A 504 2.73 54.18 -55.41
N THR A 505 4.01 54.38 -55.12
CA THR A 505 4.99 54.98 -56.05
C THR A 505 5.97 53.94 -56.57
N LEU A 506 6.37 54.04 -57.84
CA LEU A 506 7.34 53.17 -58.49
C LEU A 506 8.68 53.89 -58.71
N ALA A 507 9.79 53.15 -58.64
CA ALA A 507 11.13 53.61 -58.97
C ALA A 507 12.01 52.42 -59.40
N ASP A 508 13.13 52.67 -60.07
CA ASP A 508 14.05 51.62 -60.50
C ASP A 508 14.57 50.79 -59.30
N GLY A 509 14.95 49.54 -59.56
CA GLY A 509 15.52 48.63 -58.56
C GLY A 509 16.77 49.21 -57.87
N GLN A 510 17.12 48.67 -56.70
CA GLN A 510 18.42 48.98 -56.07
C GLN A 510 19.48 47.93 -56.41
N ASN A 511 19.05 46.71 -56.73
CA ASN A 511 19.90 45.56 -57.02
C ASN A 511 19.46 44.97 -58.36
N ASN A 512 20.31 45.12 -59.38
CA ASN A 512 19.98 44.87 -60.80
C ASN A 512 18.70 45.62 -61.24
N PRO A 513 18.78 46.95 -61.45
CA PRO A 513 17.61 47.77 -61.77
C PRO A 513 17.09 47.50 -63.17
N ALA A 514 15.80 47.15 -63.26
CA ALA A 514 15.03 47.45 -64.45
C ALA A 514 15.04 48.97 -64.62
N THR A 515 15.38 49.44 -65.81
CA THR A 515 15.54 50.84 -66.17
C THR A 515 14.25 51.38 -66.78
N ALA A 516 13.66 52.40 -66.16
CA ALA A 516 12.44 53.02 -66.68
C ALA A 516 12.61 53.55 -68.13
N GLY A 517 11.78 53.04 -69.04
CA GLY A 517 11.81 53.36 -70.47
C GLY A 517 12.66 52.45 -71.35
N THR A 518 13.49 51.58 -70.76
CA THR A 518 14.03 50.39 -71.45
C THR A 518 13.15 49.18 -71.13
N ASP A 519 12.79 49.01 -69.84
CA ASP A 519 12.24 47.74 -69.32
C ASP A 519 10.82 47.90 -68.73
N TYR A 520 10.43 49.10 -68.26
CA TYR A 520 9.09 49.37 -67.67
C TYR A 520 8.66 50.87 -67.64
N ASP A 521 7.42 51.19 -67.20
CA ASP A 521 6.85 52.56 -67.00
C ASP A 521 6.61 52.91 -65.51
N ASN A 522 6.92 54.14 -65.07
CA ASN A 522 7.08 54.55 -63.67
C ASN A 522 6.02 55.53 -63.10
N THR A 523 4.83 55.64 -63.69
CA THR A 523 3.77 56.55 -63.22
C THR A 523 3.09 56.10 -61.89
N PRO A 524 2.95 56.95 -60.84
CA PRO A 524 2.35 56.57 -59.55
C PRO A 524 0.85 56.21 -59.54
N LEU A 525 0.45 55.37 -58.57
CA LEU A 525 -0.85 54.68 -58.49
C LEU A 525 -1.49 54.80 -57.08
N THR A 526 -2.80 54.64 -56.92
CA THR A 526 -3.49 54.76 -55.60
C THR A 526 -4.38 53.54 -55.29
N VAL A 527 -4.36 53.08 -54.04
CA VAL A 527 -5.10 51.90 -53.54
C VAL A 527 -6.05 52.28 -52.40
N THR A 528 -7.19 51.59 -52.28
CA THR A 528 -8.25 51.87 -51.31
C THR A 528 -8.77 50.56 -50.71
N ILE A 529 -8.93 50.51 -49.38
CA ILE A 529 -9.47 49.37 -48.63
C ILE A 529 -10.68 49.87 -47.81
N ALA A 530 -11.87 49.35 -48.10
CA ALA A 530 -13.11 49.79 -47.44
C ALA A 530 -13.20 49.37 -45.96
N ALA A 531 -14.17 49.93 -45.22
CA ALA A 531 -14.43 49.52 -43.83
C ALA A 531 -14.87 48.04 -43.81
N GLY A 532 -14.37 47.26 -42.83
CA GLY A 532 -14.59 45.82 -42.78
C GLY A 532 -13.96 45.02 -43.94
N GLN A 533 -13.11 45.64 -44.78
CA GLN A 533 -12.29 44.96 -45.77
C GLN A 533 -10.82 44.98 -45.36
N THR A 534 -10.08 43.98 -45.84
CA THR A 534 -8.68 43.75 -45.46
C THR A 534 -7.69 43.86 -46.61
N SER A 535 -8.08 44.15 -47.86
CA SER A 535 -7.15 44.28 -49.02
C SER A 535 -7.64 45.09 -50.25
N GLY A 536 -6.75 45.43 -51.21
CA GLY A 536 -7.02 46.08 -52.52
C GLY A 536 -5.83 46.07 -53.53
N THR A 537 -6.05 46.32 -54.85
CA THR A 537 -5.08 46.01 -55.96
C THR A 537 -4.88 47.08 -57.07
N VAL A 538 -3.80 46.98 -57.88
CA VAL A 538 -3.48 47.82 -59.08
C VAL A 538 -2.52 47.14 -60.11
N GLN A 539 -2.17 47.78 -61.27
CA GLN A 539 -1.42 47.19 -62.43
C GLN A 539 -0.22 48.05 -62.94
N VAL A 540 0.80 47.43 -63.57
CA VAL A 540 2.10 48.04 -64.03
C VAL A 540 2.58 47.47 -65.41
N PRO A 541 3.17 48.22 -66.38
CA PRO A 541 3.63 47.73 -67.71
C PRO A 541 5.16 47.44 -67.90
N ILE A 542 5.55 46.55 -68.85
CA ILE A 542 6.90 45.91 -69.05
C ILE A 542 7.31 45.78 -70.57
N ILE A 543 8.61 45.58 -70.92
CA ILE A 543 9.26 45.54 -72.27
C ILE A 543 10.22 44.28 -72.42
N ASP A 544 10.76 43.89 -73.62
CA ASP A 544 11.37 42.54 -73.97
C ASP A 544 12.52 42.55 -75.06
N ASP A 545 13.66 41.82 -74.91
CA ASP A 545 14.74 41.62 -75.93
C ASP A 545 15.33 40.17 -76.21
N THR A 546 16.62 40.01 -76.58
CA THR A 546 17.31 38.74 -76.97
C THR A 546 18.79 38.63 -76.52
N LEU A 547 19.18 39.23 -75.40
CA LEU A 547 20.50 39.01 -74.78
C LEU A 547 20.33 38.13 -73.52
N PRO A 548 21.26 37.18 -73.23
CA PRO A 548 21.22 36.46 -71.96
C PRO A 548 21.55 37.43 -70.83
N GLU A 549 20.51 37.82 -70.09
CA GLU A 549 20.56 38.80 -69.01
C GLU A 549 20.17 38.14 -67.68
N THR A 550 20.29 38.89 -66.58
CA THR A 550 19.87 38.42 -65.26
C THR A 550 18.64 39.18 -64.84
N ASN A 551 17.71 38.50 -64.15
CA ASN A 551 16.45 39.10 -63.73
C ASN A 551 16.60 40.50 -63.12
N GLU A 552 15.74 41.42 -63.54
CA GLU A 552 15.84 42.85 -63.22
C GLU A 552 14.69 43.31 -62.31
N THR A 553 14.85 44.41 -61.56
CA THR A 553 13.88 44.79 -60.52
C THR A 553 13.39 46.24 -60.52
N ILE A 554 12.17 46.44 -60.03
CA ILE A 554 11.45 47.71 -59.84
C ILE A 554 10.99 47.82 -58.37
N ASN A 555 11.21 48.95 -57.70
CA ASN A 555 10.77 49.19 -56.33
C ASN A 555 9.40 49.87 -56.25
N LEU A 556 8.59 49.46 -55.25
CA LEU A 556 7.24 49.92 -54.96
C LEU A 556 7.16 50.41 -53.51
N THR A 557 6.46 51.51 -53.23
CA THR A 557 6.34 52.06 -51.85
C THR A 557 4.96 52.62 -51.55
N LEU A 558 4.38 52.21 -50.40
CA LEU A 558 3.15 52.74 -49.83
C LEU A 558 3.41 54.00 -49.03
N THR A 559 2.57 55.01 -49.27
CA THR A 559 2.62 56.30 -48.58
C THR A 559 1.21 56.78 -48.23
N ASN A 560 1.13 57.68 -47.23
CA ASN A 560 -0.08 58.43 -46.85
C ASN A 560 -1.29 57.57 -46.41
N PRO A 561 -1.20 56.82 -45.28
CA PRO A 561 -2.34 56.09 -44.72
C PRO A 561 -3.36 57.05 -44.10
N SER A 562 -4.62 56.62 -44.02
CA SER A 562 -5.74 57.41 -43.47
C SER A 562 -6.39 56.78 -42.23
N ASN A 563 -7.15 57.60 -41.49
CA ASN A 563 -8.05 57.20 -40.39
C ASN A 563 -7.41 56.42 -39.23
N GLY A 564 -6.22 56.85 -38.79
CA GLY A 564 -5.59 56.37 -37.55
C GLY A 564 -4.87 55.03 -37.65
N ALA A 565 -4.96 54.33 -38.78
CA ALA A 565 -4.09 53.20 -39.08
C ALA A 565 -2.66 53.69 -39.39
N SER A 566 -1.66 53.07 -38.78
CA SER A 566 -0.26 53.21 -39.21
C SER A 566 0.03 52.35 -40.44
N ILE A 567 1.07 52.68 -41.22
CA ILE A 567 1.71 51.70 -42.10
C ILE A 567 2.67 50.87 -41.25
N ASP A 568 2.61 49.56 -41.41
CA ASP A 568 3.60 48.60 -40.92
C ASP A 568 4.98 48.98 -41.45
N LEU A 569 5.89 49.27 -40.54
CA LEU A 569 7.24 49.74 -40.86
C LEU A 569 8.01 48.75 -41.76
N ASN A 570 7.66 47.46 -41.70
CA ASN A 570 8.31 46.39 -42.47
C ASN A 570 7.50 45.93 -43.70
N GLY A 571 6.29 46.47 -43.88
CA GLY A 571 5.35 46.09 -44.95
C GLY A 571 4.96 47.25 -45.88
N GLY A 572 5.56 48.42 -45.71
CA GLY A 572 5.33 49.62 -46.52
C GLY A 572 6.01 49.62 -47.89
N THR A 573 6.86 48.65 -48.22
CA THR A 573 7.63 48.58 -49.48
C THR A 573 7.57 47.18 -50.10
N ALA A 574 7.63 47.11 -51.43
CA ALA A 574 7.72 45.86 -52.17
C ALA A 574 8.59 46.03 -53.44
N THR A 575 8.93 44.94 -54.13
CA THR A 575 9.72 44.94 -55.37
C THR A 575 9.02 44.10 -56.45
N LEU A 576 9.23 44.39 -57.72
CA LEU A 576 8.72 43.62 -58.88
C LEU A 576 9.90 43.21 -59.77
N GLU A 577 10.01 41.93 -60.09
CA GLU A 577 11.11 41.30 -60.84
C GLU A 577 10.71 40.94 -62.28
N ILE A 578 11.62 41.10 -63.25
CA ILE A 578 11.47 40.76 -64.68
C ILE A 578 12.46 39.62 -65.02
N VAL A 579 12.08 38.61 -65.81
CA VAL A 579 12.85 37.35 -66.00
C VAL A 579 13.21 37.04 -67.48
N ASP A 580 14.50 36.79 -67.76
CA ASP A 580 15.14 36.47 -69.07
C ASP A 580 15.02 34.96 -69.49
N ASN A 581 15.41 34.60 -70.73
CA ASN A 581 15.25 33.28 -71.35
C ASN A 581 16.44 32.61 -72.13
N ASP A 582 17.70 33.10 -72.13
CA ASP A 582 18.78 32.63 -73.04
C ASP A 582 19.99 31.79 -72.43
N ASN A 583 19.75 30.82 -71.53
CA ASN A 583 20.75 30.20 -70.62
C ASN A 583 21.49 28.87 -71.09
N PRO A 584 22.81 28.67 -70.83
CA PRO A 584 23.56 27.42 -71.12
C PRO A 584 23.33 26.20 -70.19
N GLY A 585 22.77 26.40 -68.99
CA GLY A 585 22.36 25.32 -68.08
C GLY A 585 23.38 24.81 -67.06
N LYS A 586 22.91 23.87 -66.23
CA LYS A 586 23.43 23.56 -64.88
C LYS A 586 23.49 22.05 -64.61
N LEU A 587 24.41 21.59 -63.75
CA LEU A 587 24.56 20.19 -63.34
C LEU A 587 24.01 19.95 -61.92
N GLU A 588 23.29 18.84 -61.73
CA GLU A 588 22.55 18.51 -60.50
C GLU A 588 22.60 17.01 -60.19
N PHE A 589 22.58 16.62 -58.91
CA PHE A 589 22.26 15.24 -58.57
C PHE A 589 20.81 14.90 -58.93
N THR A 590 20.52 13.63 -59.25
CA THR A 590 19.16 13.23 -59.67
C THR A 590 18.21 13.01 -58.49
N ALA A 591 18.77 12.69 -57.32
CA ALA A 591 18.08 12.52 -56.06
C ALA A 591 18.85 13.26 -54.95
N PRO A 592 18.17 13.76 -53.90
CA PRO A 592 18.82 14.35 -52.73
C PRO A 592 19.50 13.31 -51.83
N THR A 593 19.17 12.03 -51.98
CA THR A 593 19.67 10.92 -51.14
C THR A 593 20.00 9.69 -51.97
N PHE A 594 21.07 8.99 -51.62
CA PHE A 594 21.48 7.67 -52.11
C PHE A 594 21.77 6.75 -50.92
N THR A 595 21.80 5.43 -51.11
CA THR A 595 22.05 4.47 -50.02
C THR A 595 22.99 3.35 -50.46
N VAL A 596 23.90 2.97 -49.57
CA VAL A 596 24.89 1.89 -49.73
C VAL A 596 25.00 1.11 -48.42
N LYS A 597 25.63 -0.06 -48.44
CA LYS A 597 25.98 -0.80 -47.23
C LYS A 597 27.42 -0.51 -46.82
N GLU A 598 27.65 -0.60 -45.52
CA GLU A 598 28.93 -0.88 -44.89
C GLU A 598 29.18 -2.37 -45.09
N ASP A 599 29.85 -2.77 -46.16
CA ASP A 599 30.20 -4.19 -46.42
C ASP A 599 31.48 -4.33 -47.29
N GLY A 600 32.28 -3.25 -47.33
CA GLY A 600 33.45 -3.11 -48.19
C GLY A 600 33.18 -3.16 -49.71
N THR A 601 31.92 -3.24 -50.18
CA THR A 601 31.63 -3.40 -51.62
C THR A 601 31.74 -2.10 -52.43
N VAL A 602 31.85 -2.24 -53.76
CA VAL A 602 32.07 -1.10 -54.68
C VAL A 602 30.76 -0.37 -54.98
N VAL A 603 30.62 0.84 -54.46
CA VAL A 603 29.46 1.72 -54.64
C VAL A 603 29.25 2.15 -56.10
N GLN A 604 28.05 1.87 -56.63
CA GLN A 604 27.60 2.25 -57.98
C GLN A 604 26.19 2.89 -58.01
N ALA A 605 25.84 3.65 -56.97
CA ALA A 605 24.47 4.16 -56.76
C ALA A 605 24.23 5.63 -57.21
N ILE A 606 25.26 6.47 -57.20
CA ILE A 606 25.14 7.94 -57.33
C ILE A 606 24.84 8.34 -58.77
N LYS A 607 23.95 9.32 -59.00
CA LYS A 607 23.56 9.79 -60.34
C LYS A 607 23.48 11.31 -60.45
N VAL A 608 23.88 11.84 -61.62
CA VAL A 608 23.93 13.26 -61.96
C VAL A 608 23.21 13.52 -63.30
N LYS A 609 22.53 14.66 -63.43
CA LYS A 609 21.80 15.15 -64.61
C LYS A 609 22.23 16.58 -64.99
N ARG A 610 21.75 17.07 -66.14
CA ARG A 610 21.87 18.46 -66.60
C ARG A 610 20.50 19.09 -66.81
N THR A 611 20.30 20.31 -66.35
CA THR A 611 19.02 21.05 -66.32
C THR A 611 19.21 22.52 -66.71
N ASP A 612 18.12 23.28 -66.84
CA ASP A 612 18.12 24.75 -67.01
C ASP A 612 18.88 25.29 -68.24
N GLY A 613 19.02 24.45 -69.28
CA GLY A 613 19.76 24.76 -70.50
C GLY A 613 20.62 23.58 -70.96
N SER A 614 20.89 23.52 -72.27
CA SER A 614 21.68 22.44 -72.86
C SER A 614 22.73 22.93 -73.87
N ASN A 615 23.02 24.23 -73.86
CA ASN A 615 23.91 24.89 -74.82
C ASN A 615 25.37 24.82 -74.33
N GLY A 616 26.27 24.24 -75.12
CA GLY A 616 27.69 24.08 -74.80
C GLY A 616 28.02 22.83 -73.96
N VAL A 617 29.31 22.52 -73.81
CA VAL A 617 29.84 21.36 -73.04
C VAL A 617 29.97 21.70 -71.56
N LEU A 618 29.53 20.81 -70.67
CA LEU A 618 29.40 21.08 -69.23
C LEU A 618 29.98 19.95 -68.35
N SER A 619 30.82 20.26 -67.37
CA SER A 619 31.44 19.26 -66.48
C SER A 619 31.76 19.80 -65.09
N ALA A 620 31.84 18.91 -64.10
CA ALA A 620 32.12 19.21 -62.70
C ALA A 620 32.84 18.05 -61.98
N SER A 621 33.32 18.30 -60.76
CA SER A 621 33.91 17.33 -59.82
C SER A 621 32.91 16.97 -58.70
N ILE A 622 33.01 15.77 -58.13
CA ILE A 622 32.27 15.38 -56.93
C ILE A 622 33.23 15.35 -55.73
N THR A 623 32.93 16.15 -54.72
CA THR A 623 33.64 16.20 -53.44
C THR A 623 32.80 15.49 -52.37
N LEU A 624 33.44 14.73 -51.49
CA LEU A 624 32.82 14.09 -50.32
C LEU A 624 33.17 14.90 -49.06
N THR A 625 32.20 15.08 -48.17
CA THR A 625 32.32 15.78 -46.89
C THR A 625 31.55 15.01 -45.82
N ALA A 626 32.04 15.02 -44.58
CA ALA A 626 31.39 14.36 -43.45
C ALA A 626 29.96 14.89 -43.25
N GLY A 627 29.01 13.99 -43.04
CA GLY A 627 27.67 14.28 -42.52
C GLY A 627 27.63 13.86 -41.05
N THR A 628 26.91 12.78 -40.76
CA THR A 628 27.12 12.02 -39.50
C THR A 628 28.32 11.08 -39.59
N ALA A 629 28.76 10.73 -40.81
CA ALA A 629 29.87 9.82 -41.03
C ALA A 629 31.24 10.50 -40.81
N ILE A 630 32.17 9.83 -40.12
CA ILE A 630 33.50 10.36 -39.76
C ILE A 630 34.54 10.05 -40.84
N LEU A 631 35.23 11.10 -41.32
CA LEU A 631 36.31 10.95 -42.30
C LEU A 631 37.51 10.23 -41.67
N GLY A 632 37.89 9.08 -42.23
CA GLY A 632 38.99 8.23 -41.79
C GLY A 632 38.57 7.07 -40.88
N THR A 633 37.33 7.06 -40.39
CA THR A 633 36.73 5.92 -39.68
C THR A 633 35.75 5.20 -40.61
N ASP A 634 34.72 5.90 -41.10
CA ASP A 634 33.61 5.33 -41.88
C ASP A 634 33.82 5.53 -43.40
N PHE A 635 34.60 6.55 -43.80
CA PHE A 635 34.87 6.82 -45.21
C PHE A 635 36.21 7.52 -45.48
N ASN A 636 36.73 7.35 -46.71
CA ASN A 636 37.94 8.01 -47.21
C ASN A 636 37.64 8.94 -48.39
N ASN A 637 38.45 10.00 -48.54
CA ASN A 637 38.38 10.85 -49.73
C ASN A 637 39.12 10.22 -50.94
N PRO A 638 38.46 10.09 -52.12
CA PRO A 638 39.03 9.42 -53.28
C PRO A 638 40.17 10.22 -53.93
N SER A 639 41.23 9.53 -54.36
CA SER A 639 42.38 10.11 -55.05
C SER A 639 42.73 9.28 -56.29
N PRO A 640 42.68 9.84 -57.52
CA PRO A 640 42.32 11.22 -57.86
C PRO A 640 40.82 11.54 -57.65
N PRO A 641 40.43 12.83 -57.60
CA PRO A 641 39.03 13.25 -57.44
C PRO A 641 38.11 12.76 -58.57
N ILE A 642 36.84 12.53 -58.23
CA ILE A 642 35.80 12.06 -59.14
C ILE A 642 35.29 13.21 -60.01
N THR A 643 35.07 12.98 -61.31
CA THR A 643 34.59 13.99 -62.26
C THR A 643 33.47 13.47 -63.17
N VAL A 644 32.54 14.34 -63.54
CA VAL A 644 31.38 14.07 -64.40
C VAL A 644 31.31 15.11 -65.53
N SER A 645 30.97 14.70 -66.75
CA SER A 645 30.97 15.55 -67.94
C SER A 645 29.84 15.22 -68.92
N PHE A 646 29.20 16.25 -69.46
CA PHE A 646 28.11 16.24 -70.44
C PHE A 646 28.54 16.98 -71.71
N ALA A 647 28.19 16.44 -72.87
CA ALA A 647 28.46 17.10 -74.15
C ALA A 647 27.44 18.24 -74.43
N ASP A 648 27.65 18.98 -75.52
CA ASP A 648 26.68 19.93 -76.06
C ASP A 648 25.38 19.19 -76.45
N GLY A 649 24.22 19.71 -76.04
CA GLY A 649 22.92 19.06 -76.17
C GLY A 649 22.69 17.80 -75.31
N ASP A 650 23.68 17.34 -74.54
CA ASP A 650 23.57 16.14 -73.70
C ASP A 650 22.80 16.43 -72.40
N THR A 651 21.67 15.73 -72.23
CA THR A 651 20.72 15.86 -71.12
C THR A 651 20.49 14.54 -70.38
N GLN A 652 21.23 13.47 -70.72
CA GLN A 652 21.00 12.13 -70.18
C GLN A 652 21.76 11.87 -68.88
N GLU A 653 21.09 11.28 -67.88
CA GLU A 653 21.68 11.03 -66.56
C GLU A 653 22.91 10.12 -66.60
N LYS A 654 23.89 10.37 -65.72
CA LYS A 654 25.14 9.61 -65.63
C LYS A 654 25.29 9.00 -64.24
N THR A 655 25.55 7.70 -64.20
CA THR A 655 25.81 6.96 -62.94
C THR A 655 27.30 7.02 -62.62
N ILE A 656 27.62 7.20 -61.33
CA ILE A 656 28.96 7.42 -60.81
C ILE A 656 29.35 6.23 -59.90
N THR A 657 30.57 5.74 -60.08
CA THR A 657 31.17 4.67 -59.27
C THR A 657 32.19 5.28 -58.31
N LEU A 658 32.12 4.95 -57.02
CA LEU A 658 33.17 5.32 -56.06
C LEU A 658 34.33 4.28 -56.12
N PRO A 659 35.60 4.69 -55.93
CA PRO A 659 36.71 3.75 -55.82
C PRO A 659 36.58 2.77 -54.63
N PRO A 660 37.13 1.55 -54.71
CA PRO A 660 37.23 0.65 -53.55
C PRO A 660 37.92 1.33 -52.35
N GLY A 661 37.44 1.04 -51.13
CA GLY A 661 37.94 1.66 -49.89
C GLY A 661 37.53 3.12 -49.67
N THR A 662 36.56 3.63 -50.45
CA THR A 662 35.95 4.95 -50.24
C THR A 662 34.96 4.93 -49.07
N ILE A 663 34.17 3.86 -48.93
CA ILE A 663 33.48 3.50 -47.68
C ILE A 663 34.39 2.50 -46.96
N ILE A 664 34.52 2.64 -45.65
CA ILE A 664 35.26 1.73 -44.78
C ILE A 664 34.26 0.68 -44.26
N ASP A 665 34.76 -0.40 -43.69
CA ASP A 665 33.99 -1.53 -43.16
C ASP A 665 34.63 -1.80 -41.80
N ASP A 666 33.85 -1.74 -40.71
CA ASP A 666 34.36 -2.01 -39.36
C ASP A 666 33.58 -3.11 -38.61
N VAL A 667 33.31 -2.95 -37.31
CA VAL A 667 32.66 -3.94 -36.42
C VAL A 667 31.79 -3.26 -35.34
N VAL A 668 31.45 -1.97 -35.51
CA VAL A 668 30.81 -1.13 -34.50
C VAL A 668 29.35 -0.86 -34.88
N VAL A 669 28.42 -1.40 -34.08
CA VAL A 669 26.98 -1.13 -34.22
C VAL A 669 26.72 0.35 -33.96
N ASP A 670 26.55 1.12 -35.05
CA ASP A 670 26.51 2.57 -34.98
C ASP A 670 25.40 3.20 -35.85
N GLY A 671 24.66 2.36 -36.59
CA GLY A 671 23.44 2.69 -37.29
C GLY A 671 23.61 3.37 -38.64
N LEU A 672 22.61 4.15 -39.05
CA LEU A 672 22.60 4.75 -40.39
C LEU A 672 23.49 6.01 -40.44
N LYS A 673 24.73 5.87 -40.91
CA LYS A 673 25.67 6.99 -41.14
C LYS A 673 25.42 7.73 -42.47
N THR A 674 25.95 8.94 -42.59
CA THR A 674 25.72 9.81 -43.77
C THR A 674 26.94 10.62 -44.19
N ILE A 675 27.27 10.59 -45.49
CA ILE A 675 28.24 11.46 -46.16
C ILE A 675 27.49 12.51 -46.98
N GLN A 676 27.95 13.77 -46.98
CA GLN A 676 27.46 14.80 -47.88
C GLN A 676 28.32 14.89 -49.16
N LEU A 677 27.67 14.69 -50.30
CA LEU A 677 28.24 14.82 -51.64
C LEU A 677 28.01 16.24 -52.17
N ALA A 678 28.98 16.81 -52.89
CA ALA A 678 28.84 18.13 -53.53
C ALA A 678 29.43 18.18 -54.94
N LEU A 679 28.68 18.72 -55.90
CA LEU A 679 29.16 19.10 -57.22
C LEU A 679 29.97 20.41 -57.14
N THR A 680 31.20 20.37 -57.63
CA THR A 680 32.23 21.40 -57.40
C THR A 680 33.06 21.63 -58.67
N ASN A 681 33.78 22.74 -58.76
CA ASN A 681 34.72 23.04 -59.85
C ASN A 681 34.14 22.85 -61.27
N PRO A 682 33.04 23.53 -61.63
CA PRO A 682 32.50 23.43 -62.98
C PRO A 682 33.43 24.05 -64.04
N ASN A 683 33.39 23.53 -65.27
CA ASN A 683 34.15 24.09 -66.40
C ASN A 683 33.59 25.42 -66.95
N VAL A 684 32.33 25.73 -66.65
CA VAL A 684 31.64 26.99 -66.97
C VAL A 684 31.17 27.61 -65.66
N ALA A 685 31.38 28.92 -65.46
CA ALA A 685 30.92 29.60 -64.25
C ALA A 685 29.39 29.59 -64.18
N GLY A 686 28.82 29.36 -62.99
CA GLY A 686 27.36 29.27 -62.77
C GLY A 686 26.71 27.94 -63.15
N ALA A 687 27.48 26.96 -63.64
CA ALA A 687 26.98 25.70 -64.19
C ALA A 687 26.66 24.59 -63.18
N ILE A 688 26.54 24.88 -61.88
CA ILE A 688 26.01 23.95 -60.88
C ILE A 688 24.59 24.38 -60.53
N GLY A 689 23.66 23.42 -60.47
CA GLY A 689 22.25 23.68 -60.25
C GLY A 689 21.85 23.70 -58.78
N THR A 690 20.53 23.64 -58.55
CA THR A 690 19.92 23.74 -57.22
C THR A 690 20.20 22.51 -56.38
N GLN A 691 20.08 21.30 -56.95
CA GLN A 691 20.53 20.06 -56.32
C GLN A 691 22.05 19.87 -56.49
N ALA A 692 22.82 20.85 -56.03
CA ALA A 692 24.29 20.85 -56.01
C ALA A 692 24.86 19.79 -55.07
N THR A 693 24.12 19.42 -54.02
CA THR A 693 24.51 18.46 -53.00
C THR A 693 23.54 17.28 -52.92
N ALA A 694 23.99 16.17 -52.35
CA ALA A 694 23.15 15.02 -52.03
C ALA A 694 23.77 14.26 -50.86
N THR A 695 22.95 13.59 -50.04
CA THR A 695 23.43 12.73 -48.95
C THR A 695 23.59 11.29 -49.44
N LEU A 696 24.69 10.64 -49.07
CA LEU A 696 24.90 9.20 -49.23
C LEU A 696 24.77 8.56 -47.85
N ASN A 697 23.70 7.79 -47.65
CA ASN A 697 23.47 7.02 -46.44
C ASN A 697 24.29 5.72 -46.52
N ILE A 698 25.06 5.45 -45.49
CA ILE A 698 25.76 4.19 -45.23
C ILE A 698 24.88 3.40 -44.27
N GLN A 699 24.59 2.16 -44.62
CA GLN A 699 23.84 1.23 -43.79
C GLN A 699 24.78 0.21 -43.15
N ASP A 700 24.98 0.37 -41.84
CA ASP A 700 25.57 -0.57 -40.89
C ASP A 700 25.09 -2.03 -41.13
N ASN A 701 26.01 -2.98 -40.93
CA ASN A 701 25.85 -4.41 -41.14
C ASN A 701 26.02 -5.27 -39.86
N ASP A 702 26.39 -4.69 -38.72
CA ASP A 702 26.97 -5.37 -37.54
C ASP A 702 25.95 -5.83 -36.48
N MET A 703 24.68 -6.01 -36.87
CA MET A 703 23.54 -6.33 -36.00
C MET A 703 23.86 -7.29 -34.84
N PRO A 704 23.57 -6.91 -33.57
CA PRO A 704 24.00 -7.66 -32.39
C PRO A 704 23.35 -9.04 -32.30
N THR A 705 24.01 -9.95 -31.58
CA THR A 705 23.53 -11.30 -31.28
C THR A 705 23.17 -11.40 -29.80
N VAL A 706 21.98 -11.92 -29.47
CA VAL A 706 21.54 -12.16 -28.09
C VAL A 706 21.70 -13.63 -27.68
N GLN A 707 21.97 -13.82 -26.40
CA GLN A 707 22.04 -15.11 -25.71
C GLN A 707 21.20 -15.02 -24.43
N ILE A 708 20.58 -16.13 -24.02
CA ILE A 708 20.02 -16.30 -22.68
C ILE A 708 20.79 -17.39 -21.93
N LYS A 709 21.00 -17.18 -20.64
CA LYS A 709 21.54 -18.19 -19.73
C LYS A 709 20.79 -18.11 -18.39
N ALA A 710 20.47 -19.26 -17.80
CA ALA A 710 20.22 -19.33 -16.37
C ALA A 710 21.57 -19.12 -15.66
N THR A 711 21.75 -17.94 -15.09
CA THR A 711 22.96 -17.57 -14.35
C THR A 711 22.93 -18.17 -12.96
N ASP A 712 21.76 -18.22 -12.34
CA ASP A 712 21.41 -19.18 -11.30
C ASP A 712 20.28 -20.10 -11.81
N PRO A 713 20.51 -21.40 -12.03
CA PRO A 713 19.52 -22.36 -12.49
C PRO A 713 18.72 -23.08 -11.39
N ASP A 714 19.03 -22.88 -10.10
CA ASP A 714 18.58 -23.72 -8.99
C ASP A 714 17.91 -22.87 -7.90
N ALA A 715 16.73 -22.30 -8.24
CA ALA A 715 15.86 -21.61 -7.29
C ALA A 715 15.29 -22.59 -6.26
N ALA A 716 14.92 -22.11 -5.07
CA ALA A 716 14.34 -22.95 -4.02
C ALA A 716 13.33 -22.18 -3.15
N GLU A 717 12.31 -22.91 -2.70
CA GLU A 717 11.48 -22.56 -1.54
C GLU A 717 12.33 -22.51 -0.27
N ALA A 718 11.84 -21.81 0.77
CA ALA A 718 12.56 -21.49 2.00
C ALA A 718 11.88 -22.00 3.27
N THR A 719 12.60 -22.84 4.02
CA THR A 719 12.30 -23.04 5.44
C THR A 719 13.09 -22.01 6.26
N LEU A 720 12.39 -21.08 6.92
CA LEU A 720 13.01 -20.14 7.87
C LEU A 720 14.00 -20.85 8.82
N PRO A 721 15.18 -20.28 9.08
CA PRO A 721 15.61 -18.94 8.69
C PRO A 721 16.28 -18.85 7.30
N ILE A 722 16.41 -19.95 6.54
CA ILE A 722 17.11 -19.93 5.24
C ILE A 722 16.29 -19.14 4.22
N PRO A 723 16.82 -18.07 3.61
CA PRO A 723 16.08 -17.27 2.63
C PRO A 723 15.92 -17.97 1.28
N PRO A 724 14.84 -17.69 0.53
CA PRO A 724 14.52 -18.42 -0.71
C PRO A 724 15.49 -18.02 -1.82
N ASN A 725 16.21 -18.98 -2.41
CA ASN A 725 17.16 -18.66 -3.48
C ASN A 725 16.42 -18.16 -4.74
N PRO A 726 16.56 -16.87 -5.15
CA PRO A 726 15.87 -16.35 -6.31
C PRO A 726 16.64 -16.73 -7.58
N GLY A 727 16.20 -17.80 -8.25
CA GLY A 727 16.83 -18.24 -9.50
C GLY A 727 16.85 -17.15 -10.55
N LYS A 728 17.81 -17.19 -11.47
CA LYS A 728 18.19 -16.00 -12.23
C LYS A 728 18.46 -16.29 -13.69
N PHE A 729 17.81 -15.55 -14.59
CA PHE A 729 18.20 -15.48 -16.00
C PHE A 729 19.00 -14.21 -16.27
N THR A 730 20.07 -14.32 -17.04
CA THR A 730 20.73 -13.17 -17.66
C THR A 730 20.57 -13.26 -19.17
N ILE A 731 20.08 -12.18 -19.78
CA ILE A 731 20.02 -12.02 -21.25
C ILE A 731 21.09 -11.01 -21.66
N THR A 732 22.02 -11.46 -22.50
CA THR A 732 23.22 -10.69 -22.91
C THR A 732 23.23 -10.46 -24.41
N ARG A 733 23.59 -9.24 -24.83
CA ARG A 733 23.87 -8.88 -26.23
C ARG A 733 25.37 -8.80 -26.51
N PHE A 734 25.75 -9.28 -27.69
CA PHE A 734 27.11 -9.34 -28.19
C PHE A 734 27.21 -8.71 -29.59
N LYS A 735 28.38 -8.16 -29.91
CA LYS A 735 28.73 -7.68 -31.26
C LYS A 735 29.00 -8.85 -32.20
N ALA A 736 29.12 -8.55 -33.50
CA ALA A 736 29.45 -9.55 -34.53
C ALA A 736 30.80 -10.28 -34.28
N ASP A 737 31.73 -9.70 -33.50
CA ASP A 737 33.00 -10.32 -33.11
C ASP A 737 32.93 -11.21 -31.86
N GLY A 738 31.77 -11.27 -31.19
CA GLY A 738 31.54 -12.04 -29.97
C GLY A 738 31.91 -11.31 -28.67
N THR A 739 32.28 -10.03 -28.70
CA THR A 739 32.46 -9.22 -27.49
C THR A 739 31.12 -8.63 -26.98
N PRO A 740 30.95 -8.36 -25.68
CA PRO A 740 29.73 -7.75 -25.15
C PRO A 740 29.39 -6.40 -25.82
N ASP A 741 28.12 -6.19 -26.15
CA ASP A 741 27.64 -4.97 -26.78
C ASP A 741 27.07 -3.97 -25.76
N THR A 742 27.87 -2.96 -25.39
CA THR A 742 27.47 -1.87 -24.48
C THR A 742 26.92 -0.65 -25.23
N SER A 743 26.24 -0.85 -26.36
CA SER A 743 25.71 0.25 -27.18
C SER A 743 24.77 1.18 -26.37
N PRO A 744 24.86 2.51 -26.53
CA PRO A 744 24.03 3.46 -25.76
C PRO A 744 22.54 3.42 -26.11
N THR A 745 22.14 2.67 -27.14
CA THR A 745 20.71 2.43 -27.44
C THR A 745 20.19 1.21 -26.67
N PRO A 746 19.01 1.29 -26.03
CA PRO A 746 18.38 0.13 -25.41
C PRO A 746 17.90 -0.88 -26.46
N LEU A 747 17.89 -2.16 -26.09
CA LEU A 747 17.48 -3.27 -26.97
C LEU A 747 16.34 -4.07 -26.33
N VAL A 748 15.16 -4.04 -26.96
CA VAL A 748 14.02 -4.87 -26.55
C VAL A 748 14.19 -6.29 -27.11
N VAL A 749 14.23 -7.28 -26.23
CA VAL A 749 14.38 -8.71 -26.52
C VAL A 749 13.07 -9.45 -26.24
N ASN A 750 12.61 -10.23 -27.21
CA ASN A 750 11.37 -11.01 -27.12
C ASN A 750 11.67 -12.46 -26.70
N PHE A 751 10.79 -13.08 -25.93
CA PHE A 751 10.88 -14.49 -25.53
C PHE A 751 9.50 -15.15 -25.42
N THR A 752 9.48 -16.45 -25.13
CA THR A 752 8.29 -17.26 -24.84
C THR A 752 8.57 -18.17 -23.65
N LEU A 753 7.56 -18.33 -22.77
CA LEU A 753 7.59 -19.19 -21.59
C LEU A 753 7.08 -20.61 -21.92
N ASP A 754 7.70 -21.65 -21.36
CA ASP A 754 7.18 -23.03 -21.39
C ASP A 754 6.00 -23.17 -20.42
N THR A 755 4.90 -23.75 -20.89
CA THR A 755 3.63 -23.90 -20.14
C THR A 755 3.14 -25.35 -20.19
N SER A 756 4.09 -26.29 -20.25
CA SER A 756 3.80 -27.73 -20.21
C SER A 756 3.70 -28.24 -18.77
N PRO A 757 3.03 -29.38 -18.50
CA PRO A 757 2.86 -29.86 -17.11
C PRO A 757 4.21 -30.12 -16.42
N GLY A 758 4.38 -29.57 -15.20
CA GLY A 758 5.68 -29.47 -14.51
C GLY A 758 6.50 -28.23 -14.91
N SER A 759 5.80 -27.16 -15.30
CA SER A 759 6.32 -25.80 -15.44
C SER A 759 5.62 -24.92 -14.43
N ALA A 760 6.41 -24.05 -13.80
CA ALA A 760 5.95 -23.06 -12.85
C ALA A 760 5.18 -21.91 -13.51
N THR A 761 4.34 -21.28 -12.70
CA THR A 761 3.33 -20.29 -13.04
C THR A 761 3.60 -18.99 -12.30
N GLU A 762 3.81 -17.92 -13.07
CA GLU A 762 4.03 -16.58 -12.54
C GLU A 762 2.81 -16.10 -11.72
N ASN A 763 3.05 -15.56 -10.52
CA ASN A 763 2.08 -15.18 -9.47
C ASN A 763 1.31 -16.35 -8.82
N THR A 764 1.77 -17.59 -9.00
CA THR A 764 1.36 -18.73 -8.15
C THR A 764 2.60 -19.29 -7.44
N ASP A 765 3.61 -19.63 -8.23
CA ASP A 765 4.77 -20.42 -7.77
C ASP A 765 6.05 -19.55 -7.71
N TYR A 766 6.05 -18.40 -8.41
CA TYR A 766 7.09 -17.37 -8.35
C TYR A 766 6.57 -16.00 -8.84
N ASN A 767 7.22 -14.92 -8.40
CA ASN A 767 7.15 -13.59 -9.00
C ASN A 767 8.43 -13.31 -9.79
N ALA A 768 8.33 -12.63 -10.95
CA ALA A 768 9.51 -12.29 -11.75
C ALA A 768 9.76 -10.77 -11.83
N SER A 769 11.01 -10.37 -11.65
CA SER A 769 11.46 -8.99 -11.83
C SER A 769 12.54 -8.92 -12.91
N PRO A 770 12.28 -8.30 -14.08
CA PRO A 770 10.98 -7.76 -14.55
C PRO A 770 9.97 -8.86 -14.96
N PRO A 771 8.65 -8.58 -14.96
CA PRO A 771 7.61 -9.59 -15.23
C PRO A 771 7.71 -10.29 -16.59
N LEU A 772 7.52 -11.61 -16.59
CA LEU A 772 7.61 -12.48 -17.76
C LEU A 772 6.34 -12.48 -18.62
N SER A 773 5.17 -12.20 -18.04
CA SER A 773 3.88 -12.15 -18.72
C SER A 773 3.82 -11.24 -19.95
N GLY A 774 4.70 -10.23 -20.04
CA GLY A 774 4.84 -9.35 -21.20
C GLY A 774 5.51 -10.00 -22.43
N GLY A 775 6.24 -11.10 -22.25
CA GLY A 775 6.97 -11.79 -23.33
C GLY A 775 8.16 -10.99 -23.91
N THR A 776 8.56 -9.89 -23.26
CA THR A 776 9.66 -9.02 -23.68
C THR A 776 10.39 -8.43 -22.48
N VAL A 777 11.72 -8.30 -22.56
CA VAL A 777 12.55 -7.53 -21.62
C VAL A 777 13.39 -6.51 -22.38
N THR A 778 13.82 -5.44 -21.72
CA THR A 778 14.68 -4.42 -22.35
C THR A 778 16.06 -4.43 -21.72
N ILE A 779 17.11 -4.64 -22.53
CA ILE A 779 18.50 -4.36 -22.14
C ILE A 779 18.69 -2.84 -22.19
N PRO A 780 19.04 -2.17 -21.08
CA PRO A 780 19.26 -0.73 -21.04
C PRO A 780 20.35 -0.24 -22.01
N GLY A 781 20.25 1.04 -22.40
CA GLY A 781 21.32 1.69 -23.16
C GLY A 781 22.58 1.83 -22.31
N GLY A 782 23.73 1.39 -22.82
CA GLY A 782 25.02 1.42 -22.11
C GLY A 782 25.41 0.14 -21.38
N THR A 783 24.46 -0.78 -21.11
CA THR A 783 24.77 -2.11 -20.55
C THR A 783 24.82 -3.18 -21.65
N ALA A 784 25.47 -4.31 -21.38
CA ALA A 784 25.48 -5.46 -22.30
C ALA A 784 24.46 -6.55 -21.95
N SER A 785 23.85 -6.48 -20.76
CA SER A 785 22.91 -7.48 -20.25
C SER A 785 21.78 -6.85 -19.46
N VAL A 786 20.74 -7.66 -19.24
CA VAL A 786 19.68 -7.45 -18.26
C VAL A 786 19.46 -8.77 -17.53
N ASP A 787 19.22 -8.68 -16.24
CA ASP A 787 18.87 -9.82 -15.40
C ASP A 787 17.34 -9.91 -15.23
N ILE A 788 16.85 -11.11 -15.00
CA ILE A 788 15.48 -11.42 -14.64
C ILE A 788 15.55 -12.38 -13.45
N ASN A 789 15.16 -11.90 -12.28
CA ASN A 789 15.09 -12.70 -11.06
C ASN A 789 13.74 -13.45 -11.02
N ILE A 790 13.77 -14.68 -10.51
CA ILE A 790 12.65 -15.59 -10.31
C ILE A 790 12.51 -15.78 -8.79
N ASN A 791 11.78 -14.88 -8.16
CA ASN A 791 11.57 -14.85 -6.71
C ASN A 791 10.50 -15.90 -6.39
N VAL A 792 10.90 -17.02 -5.79
CA VAL A 792 10.00 -18.15 -5.47
C VAL A 792 8.96 -17.71 -4.43
N LEU A 793 7.74 -18.24 -4.55
CA LEU A 793 6.67 -18.00 -3.57
C LEU A 793 6.55 -19.21 -2.64
N GLU A 794 6.71 -18.98 -1.34
CA GLU A 794 6.55 -19.99 -0.30
C GLU A 794 5.05 -20.24 -0.03
N ASP A 795 4.54 -21.43 -0.35
CA ASP A 795 3.11 -21.74 -0.25
C ASP A 795 2.76 -22.82 0.79
N LEU A 796 3.76 -23.49 1.36
CA LEU A 796 3.61 -24.60 2.31
C LEU A 796 2.83 -25.84 1.76
N ILE A 797 2.97 -26.13 0.45
CA ILE A 797 2.45 -27.32 -0.23
C ILE A 797 3.55 -28.11 -0.98
N GLN A 798 3.78 -29.36 -0.58
CA GLN A 798 4.63 -30.29 -1.36
C GLN A 798 4.02 -30.64 -2.74
N GLU A 799 4.62 -30.16 -3.82
CA GLU A 799 4.25 -30.47 -5.21
C GLU A 799 5.39 -30.95 -6.14
N GLY A 800 6.65 -30.77 -5.75
CA GLY A 800 7.87 -31.30 -6.34
C GLY A 800 8.55 -30.35 -7.33
N THR A 801 9.83 -30.59 -7.65
CA THR A 801 10.67 -29.69 -8.47
C THR A 801 9.99 -29.20 -9.76
N GLU A 802 9.75 -27.89 -9.79
CA GLU A 802 9.08 -27.11 -10.82
C GLU A 802 10.07 -26.42 -11.78
N LYS A 803 9.59 -25.78 -12.87
CA LYS A 803 10.46 -25.20 -13.91
C LYS A 803 9.96 -23.92 -14.56
N VAL A 804 10.78 -22.88 -14.49
CA VAL A 804 10.69 -21.69 -15.35
C VAL A 804 11.62 -21.88 -16.54
N LYS A 805 11.10 -21.82 -17.76
CA LYS A 805 11.90 -21.99 -18.98
C LYS A 805 11.59 -20.95 -20.03
N LEU A 806 12.61 -20.16 -20.36
CA LEU A 806 12.53 -19.08 -21.34
C LEU A 806 13.18 -19.50 -22.66
N THR A 807 12.53 -19.17 -23.78
CA THR A 807 13.03 -19.38 -25.14
C THR A 807 13.00 -18.06 -25.91
N LEU A 808 14.13 -17.62 -26.44
CA LEU A 808 14.27 -16.37 -27.19
C LEU A 808 13.49 -16.42 -28.51
N ALA A 809 12.78 -15.35 -28.82
CA ALA A 809 11.93 -15.21 -30.00
C ALA A 809 12.56 -14.26 -31.04
N SER A 810 12.32 -14.55 -32.33
CA SER A 810 12.93 -13.81 -33.45
C SER A 810 12.47 -12.36 -33.55
N ASN A 811 13.41 -11.44 -33.79
CA ASN A 811 13.17 -10.01 -33.93
C ASN A 811 14.07 -9.44 -35.06
N PRO A 812 13.65 -8.43 -35.85
CA PRO A 812 14.50 -7.82 -36.89
C PRO A 812 15.71 -7.02 -36.38
N ASN A 813 15.80 -6.73 -35.08
CA ASN A 813 16.83 -5.88 -34.50
C ASN A 813 18.04 -6.64 -33.92
N TYR A 814 17.97 -7.98 -33.82
CA TYR A 814 19.04 -8.83 -33.31
C TYR A 814 19.04 -10.22 -33.95
N ASN A 815 20.19 -10.87 -33.94
CA ASN A 815 20.32 -12.30 -34.19
C ASN A 815 20.22 -13.08 -32.86
N ILE A 816 19.84 -14.36 -32.87
CA ILE A 816 19.86 -15.23 -31.69
C ILE A 816 20.99 -16.24 -31.88
N ASP A 817 21.83 -16.44 -30.85
CA ASP A 817 22.78 -17.55 -30.86
C ASP A 817 22.03 -18.89 -30.76
N PRO A 818 22.15 -19.80 -31.75
CA PRO A 818 21.43 -21.07 -31.72
C PRO A 818 21.80 -21.95 -30.52
N ASN A 819 22.97 -21.76 -29.90
CA ASN A 819 23.42 -22.54 -28.73
C ASN A 819 22.84 -22.04 -27.41
N TYR A 820 22.42 -20.76 -27.35
CA TYR A 820 21.89 -20.08 -26.16
C TYR A 820 20.52 -19.46 -26.49
N SER A 821 19.67 -20.24 -27.14
CA SER A 821 18.34 -19.83 -27.61
C SER A 821 17.22 -20.11 -26.60
N SER A 822 17.50 -20.88 -25.54
CA SER A 822 16.62 -21.13 -24.41
C SER A 822 17.42 -21.63 -23.22
N ASP A 823 16.98 -21.32 -21.99
CA ASP A 823 17.54 -21.93 -20.78
C ASP A 823 16.45 -22.18 -19.73
N THR A 824 16.78 -22.80 -18.59
CA THR A 824 15.81 -23.21 -17.55
C THR A 824 16.33 -22.97 -16.14
N VAL A 825 15.48 -22.37 -15.32
CA VAL A 825 15.58 -22.32 -13.85
C VAL A 825 14.64 -23.41 -13.31
N ASN A 826 15.11 -24.23 -12.38
CA ASN A 826 14.28 -25.17 -11.64
C ASN A 826 13.95 -24.55 -10.27
N ILE A 827 12.71 -24.70 -9.81
CA ILE A 827 12.31 -24.33 -8.45
C ILE A 827 12.28 -25.63 -7.64
N GLN A 828 13.05 -25.70 -6.56
CA GLN A 828 13.08 -26.85 -5.67
C GLN A 828 12.05 -26.69 -4.55
N ASP A 829 11.09 -27.61 -4.53
CA ASP A 829 10.17 -27.80 -3.40
C ASP A 829 10.91 -28.43 -2.21
N ASN A 830 10.78 -27.82 -1.03
CA ASN A 830 11.46 -28.22 0.21
C ASN A 830 10.54 -28.93 1.23
N ASP A 831 9.26 -29.00 0.93
CA ASP A 831 8.16 -29.07 1.87
C ASP A 831 7.80 -30.49 2.30
N VAL A 832 6.77 -30.65 3.15
CA VAL A 832 6.18 -31.98 3.43
C VAL A 832 4.66 -31.91 3.68
N ASP A 833 3.92 -32.91 3.15
CA ASP A 833 2.46 -33.07 3.34
C ASP A 833 2.04 -32.83 4.82
N THR A 834 1.22 -31.81 5.11
CA THR A 834 0.69 -31.59 6.46
C THR A 834 -0.69 -32.21 6.65
N VAL A 835 -0.93 -32.93 7.76
CA VAL A 835 -2.24 -33.55 8.05
C VAL A 835 -2.89 -33.06 9.35
N LYS A 836 -4.23 -33.06 9.38
CA LYS A 836 -5.04 -32.82 10.59
C LYS A 836 -6.04 -33.95 10.82
N ILE A 837 -6.47 -34.16 12.07
CA ILE A 837 -7.57 -35.08 12.40
C ILE A 837 -8.77 -34.36 13.01
N ILE A 838 -9.99 -34.74 12.59
CA ILE A 838 -11.24 -34.31 13.21
C ILE A 838 -12.18 -35.49 13.47
N ALA A 839 -13.02 -35.41 14.50
CA ALA A 839 -14.11 -36.36 14.72
C ALA A 839 -15.34 -35.92 13.91
N THR A 840 -15.50 -36.49 12.71
CA THR A 840 -16.64 -36.21 11.82
C THR A 840 -17.96 -36.81 12.30
N GLN A 841 -17.89 -37.83 13.17
CA GLN A 841 -19.03 -38.32 13.96
C GLN A 841 -18.56 -38.43 15.43
N PRO A 842 -18.65 -37.34 16.23
CA PRO A 842 -18.05 -37.26 17.57
C PRO A 842 -18.87 -37.97 18.65
N ASN A 843 -20.13 -38.31 18.38
CA ASN A 843 -21.00 -39.00 19.34
C ASN A 843 -21.37 -40.37 18.75
N ALA A 844 -20.91 -41.42 19.41
CA ALA A 844 -21.25 -42.80 19.13
C ALA A 844 -22.17 -43.33 20.25
N SER A 845 -22.96 -44.36 19.95
CA SER A 845 -23.76 -45.05 20.97
C SER A 845 -23.63 -46.54 20.78
N GLU A 846 -23.58 -47.26 21.89
CA GLU A 846 -23.68 -48.71 21.95
C GLU A 846 -24.98 -49.21 21.29
N THR A 847 -26.09 -48.48 21.42
CA THR A 847 -27.39 -48.87 20.84
C THR A 847 -27.66 -48.30 19.45
N GLY A 848 -27.00 -48.86 18.42
CA GLY A 848 -27.48 -48.73 17.03
C GLY A 848 -26.41 -48.56 15.96
N PRO A 849 -26.80 -48.07 14.76
CA PRO A 849 -25.90 -47.94 13.61
C PRO A 849 -25.19 -46.57 13.59
N THR A 850 -24.88 -46.00 14.75
CA THR A 850 -24.19 -44.72 14.96
C THR A 850 -22.76 -44.98 15.44
N PRO A 851 -21.85 -45.37 14.53
CA PRO A 851 -20.42 -45.46 14.85
C PRO A 851 -19.84 -44.07 15.08
N GLY A 852 -18.74 -44.02 15.82
CA GLY A 852 -17.85 -42.86 15.77
C GLY A 852 -17.06 -42.86 14.47
N GLN A 853 -16.66 -41.68 14.00
CA GLN A 853 -15.80 -41.55 12.83
C GLN A 853 -14.82 -40.41 13.01
N PHE A 854 -13.57 -40.70 12.70
CA PHE A 854 -12.52 -39.70 12.52
C PHE A 854 -12.20 -39.57 11.03
N THR A 855 -11.92 -38.35 10.59
CA THR A 855 -11.39 -38.06 9.25
C THR A 855 -10.04 -37.39 9.41
N ILE A 856 -9.04 -37.92 8.71
CA ILE A 856 -7.72 -37.29 8.57
C ILE A 856 -7.67 -36.68 7.18
N THR A 857 -7.23 -35.43 7.11
CA THR A 857 -7.22 -34.63 5.88
C THR A 857 -5.83 -34.02 5.71
N VAL A 858 -5.27 -34.12 4.50
CA VAL A 858 -4.07 -33.37 4.11
C VAL A 858 -4.49 -31.92 3.84
N VAL A 859 -3.75 -30.96 4.38
CA VAL A 859 -4.08 -29.54 4.32
C VAL A 859 -2.84 -28.70 4.05
N ASN A 860 -3.03 -27.59 3.34
CA ASN A 860 -2.11 -26.46 3.43
C ASN A 860 -2.16 -25.91 4.88
N PRO A 861 -1.02 -25.74 5.58
CA PRO A 861 -0.99 -25.44 7.01
C PRO A 861 -1.43 -24.01 7.35
N GLN A 862 -1.10 -23.00 6.52
CA GLN A 862 -1.53 -21.60 6.68
C GLN A 862 -3.06 -21.46 6.55
N THR A 863 -3.62 -21.89 5.42
CA THR A 863 -5.04 -21.69 5.08
C THR A 863 -5.96 -22.76 5.69
N ASN A 864 -5.39 -23.86 6.19
CA ASN A 864 -6.09 -25.00 6.76
C ASN A 864 -7.07 -25.69 5.76
N THR A 865 -6.87 -25.45 4.46
CA THR A 865 -7.73 -25.94 3.36
C THR A 865 -7.28 -27.31 2.84
N PRO A 866 -8.18 -28.20 2.37
CA PRO A 866 -7.79 -29.55 1.94
C PRO A 866 -7.02 -29.57 0.61
N VAL A 867 -5.82 -30.16 0.62
CA VAL A 867 -4.98 -30.36 -0.57
C VAL A 867 -4.83 -31.86 -0.89
N PRO A 868 -4.49 -32.27 -2.12
CA PRO A 868 -4.23 -33.67 -2.45
C PRO A 868 -2.88 -34.11 -1.90
N ALA A 869 -2.78 -35.32 -1.32
CA ALA A 869 -1.50 -35.86 -0.86
C ALA A 869 -0.48 -35.97 -2.01
N SER A 870 0.73 -35.44 -1.82
CA SER A 870 1.82 -35.51 -2.82
C SER A 870 2.16 -36.98 -3.16
N GLN A 871 2.12 -37.85 -2.14
CA GLN A 871 2.51 -39.25 -2.20
C GLN A 871 1.55 -40.16 -1.43
N ASN A 872 1.85 -41.47 -1.40
CA ASN A 872 1.05 -42.44 -0.64
C ASN A 872 1.40 -42.37 0.86
N LEU A 873 0.69 -41.54 1.61
CA LEU A 873 0.89 -41.40 3.05
C LEU A 873 0.39 -42.62 3.82
N THR A 874 1.14 -43.00 4.86
CA THR A 874 0.74 -44.02 5.85
C THR A 874 0.77 -43.38 7.24
N ILE A 875 -0.38 -42.83 7.63
CA ILE A 875 -0.54 -42.12 8.89
C ILE A 875 -0.61 -43.13 10.03
N SER A 876 0.27 -42.97 11.01
CA SER A 876 0.26 -43.74 12.26
C SER A 876 -0.40 -42.92 13.36
N TYR A 877 -1.20 -43.59 14.21
CA TYR A 877 -1.91 -42.95 15.30
C TYR A 877 -1.92 -43.82 16.56
N SER A 878 -1.90 -43.16 17.72
CA SER A 878 -2.15 -43.78 19.01
C SER A 878 -3.60 -43.59 19.44
N VAL A 879 -4.06 -44.40 20.39
CA VAL A 879 -5.43 -44.37 20.90
C VAL A 879 -5.40 -44.34 22.43
N SER A 880 -6.13 -43.40 23.01
CA SER A 880 -6.29 -43.20 24.45
C SER A 880 -7.73 -42.79 24.77
N GLY A 881 -8.01 -42.33 26.00
CA GLY A 881 -9.36 -42.01 26.48
C GLY A 881 -9.73 -42.84 27.71
N SER A 882 -11.01 -42.82 28.09
CA SER A 882 -11.50 -43.68 29.18
C SER A 882 -11.91 -45.07 28.69
N ALA A 883 -12.38 -45.19 27.45
CA ALA A 883 -12.87 -46.44 26.89
C ALA A 883 -11.75 -47.45 26.59
N ILE A 884 -12.06 -48.72 26.80
CA ILE A 884 -11.16 -49.87 26.71
C ILE A 884 -11.42 -50.63 25.41
N ALA A 885 -10.42 -50.59 24.52
CA ALA A 885 -10.45 -51.35 23.26
C ALA A 885 -10.71 -52.85 23.48
N GLY A 886 -11.81 -53.35 22.90
CA GLY A 886 -12.25 -54.74 22.99
C GLY A 886 -13.26 -55.05 24.09
N SER A 887 -13.52 -54.11 25.01
CA SER A 887 -14.73 -54.11 25.84
C SER A 887 -15.79 -53.24 25.16
N ASP A 888 -15.49 -51.95 24.97
CA ASP A 888 -16.54 -50.92 24.74
C ASP A 888 -16.56 -50.45 23.27
N TYR A 889 -15.47 -50.70 22.54
CA TYR A 889 -15.38 -50.53 21.09
C TYR A 889 -14.42 -51.53 20.44
N ASN A 890 -14.62 -51.76 19.14
CA ASN A 890 -13.73 -52.61 18.34
C ASN A 890 -12.35 -51.95 18.18
N ALA A 891 -11.29 -52.67 18.56
CA ALA A 891 -9.92 -52.16 18.51
C ALA A 891 -9.53 -51.62 17.12
N LEU A 892 -9.01 -50.39 17.08
CA LEU A 892 -8.55 -49.70 15.88
C LEU A 892 -7.20 -50.25 15.38
N THR A 893 -6.86 -50.00 14.12
CA THR A 893 -5.68 -50.57 13.46
C THR A 893 -4.35 -49.91 13.84
N GLY A 894 -4.38 -48.70 14.38
CA GLY A 894 -3.18 -47.89 14.68
C GLY A 894 -2.55 -47.21 13.44
N THR A 895 -3.02 -47.54 12.23
CA THR A 895 -2.61 -46.89 10.98
C THR A 895 -3.77 -46.74 9.99
N VAL A 896 -3.66 -45.76 9.10
CA VAL A 896 -4.54 -45.52 7.95
C VAL A 896 -3.73 -44.91 6.80
N SER A 897 -4.16 -45.05 5.55
CA SER A 897 -3.41 -44.56 4.39
C SER A 897 -4.25 -43.61 3.53
N ILE A 898 -3.61 -42.54 3.08
CA ILE A 898 -4.14 -41.59 2.10
C ILE A 898 -3.33 -41.81 0.81
N PRO A 899 -3.94 -42.32 -0.27
CA PRO A 899 -3.23 -42.49 -1.54
C PRO A 899 -2.86 -41.15 -2.19
N ALA A 900 -1.78 -41.14 -2.97
CA ALA A 900 -1.36 -39.95 -3.72
C ALA A 900 -2.51 -39.38 -4.58
N GLY A 901 -2.69 -38.05 -4.55
CA GLY A 901 -3.79 -37.35 -5.20
C GLY A 901 -5.16 -37.55 -4.51
N GLN A 902 -5.21 -38.04 -3.27
CA GLN A 902 -6.42 -38.01 -2.41
C GLN A 902 -6.20 -37.04 -1.26
N THR A 903 -7.27 -36.35 -0.83
CA THR A 903 -7.18 -35.33 0.23
C THR A 903 -7.38 -35.88 1.64
N SER A 904 -7.93 -37.09 1.81
CA SER A 904 -8.35 -37.58 3.12
C SER A 904 -8.55 -39.09 3.21
N ALA A 905 -8.58 -39.61 4.44
CA ALA A 905 -9.00 -40.97 4.80
C ALA A 905 -9.82 -40.98 6.09
N THR A 906 -10.55 -42.07 6.35
CA THR A 906 -11.42 -42.21 7.54
C THR A 906 -11.02 -43.38 8.43
N ILE A 907 -11.17 -43.19 9.75
CA ILE A 907 -11.05 -44.23 10.78
C ILE A 907 -12.44 -44.41 11.39
N ASN A 908 -12.98 -45.62 11.32
CA ASN A 908 -14.31 -45.93 11.86
C ASN A 908 -14.21 -46.59 13.23
N LEU A 909 -14.88 -45.99 14.23
CA LEU A 909 -14.98 -46.51 15.59
C LEU A 909 -16.35 -47.16 15.75
N ASN A 910 -16.38 -48.45 16.04
CA ASN A 910 -17.62 -49.20 16.21
C ASN A 910 -17.77 -49.62 17.69
N PRO A 911 -18.70 -49.01 18.45
CA PRO A 911 -19.00 -49.40 19.83
C PRO A 911 -19.44 -50.86 19.96
N ILE A 912 -19.48 -51.36 21.19
CA ILE A 912 -19.90 -52.72 21.55
C ILE A 912 -21.00 -52.62 22.62
N ASP A 913 -22.23 -52.98 22.25
CA ASP A 913 -23.40 -53.08 23.16
C ASP A 913 -23.18 -54.16 24.22
N ASP A 914 -23.08 -53.73 25.48
CA ASP A 914 -22.65 -54.53 26.64
C ASP A 914 -23.84 -54.78 27.63
N SER A 915 -23.61 -54.81 28.96
CA SER A 915 -24.63 -54.94 30.01
C SER A 915 -24.13 -54.55 31.42
N THR A 916 -22.91 -54.00 31.50
CA THR A 916 -22.38 -53.31 32.67
C THR A 916 -23.05 -51.93 32.78
N VAL A 917 -22.74 -51.16 33.82
CA VAL A 917 -23.40 -49.85 34.04
C VAL A 917 -22.31 -48.86 34.34
N GLU A 918 -22.00 -48.04 33.35
CA GLU A 918 -20.77 -47.27 33.29
C GLU A 918 -21.12 -45.78 33.32
N ILE A 919 -20.37 -44.97 32.58
CA ILE A 919 -20.61 -43.55 32.33
C ILE A 919 -20.19 -43.28 30.89
N ASP A 920 -20.70 -42.22 30.26
CA ASP A 920 -20.26 -41.85 28.91
C ASP A 920 -18.73 -41.82 28.81
N GLU A 921 -18.18 -42.58 27.87
CA GLU A 921 -16.75 -42.82 27.75
C GLU A 921 -16.15 -42.10 26.53
N THR A 922 -14.83 -41.96 26.50
CA THR A 922 -14.12 -41.26 25.42
C THR A 922 -13.08 -42.16 24.76
N VAL A 923 -12.97 -42.02 23.44
CA VAL A 923 -11.84 -42.51 22.63
C VAL A 923 -11.20 -41.34 21.94
N ILE A 924 -9.92 -41.12 22.24
CA ILE A 924 -9.09 -40.04 21.71
C ILE A 924 -8.07 -40.67 20.76
N VAL A 925 -8.12 -40.29 19.48
CA VAL A 925 -7.10 -40.64 18.49
C VAL A 925 -6.09 -39.50 18.42
N THR A 926 -4.80 -39.82 18.53
CA THR A 926 -3.70 -38.85 18.49
C THR A 926 -2.75 -39.22 17.35
N LEU A 927 -2.55 -38.29 16.41
CA LEU A 927 -1.56 -38.41 15.35
C LEU A 927 -0.14 -38.19 15.88
N THR A 928 0.85 -38.60 15.10
CA THR A 928 2.26 -38.27 15.38
C THR A 928 2.94 -37.98 14.04
N PRO A 929 3.65 -36.85 13.89
CA PRO A 929 4.37 -36.51 12.67
C PRO A 929 5.53 -37.48 12.41
N ASN A 930 6.02 -37.52 11.17
CA ASN A 930 7.25 -38.23 10.81
C ASN A 930 7.86 -37.64 9.52
N THR A 931 8.95 -38.23 9.02
CA THR A 931 9.70 -37.78 7.83
C THR A 931 8.94 -37.86 6.49
N THR A 932 7.62 -38.04 6.49
CA THR A 932 6.76 -38.07 5.29
C THR A 932 5.49 -37.24 5.46
N TYR A 933 5.20 -36.73 6.67
CA TYR A 933 4.11 -35.79 6.90
C TYR A 933 4.27 -35.05 8.24
N ASN A 934 3.92 -33.77 8.23
CA ASN A 934 3.73 -32.97 9.44
C ASN A 934 2.30 -33.12 9.98
N VAL A 935 2.07 -32.73 11.24
CA VAL A 935 0.74 -32.72 11.85
C VAL A 935 0.41 -31.29 12.26
N LEU A 936 -0.72 -30.77 11.78
CA LEU A 936 -1.12 -29.39 12.02
C LEU A 936 -1.27 -29.11 13.53
N THR A 937 -0.59 -28.08 14.02
CA THR A 937 -0.57 -27.67 15.43
C THR A 937 -1.98 -27.49 15.99
N GLY A 938 -2.24 -28.03 17.18
CA GLY A 938 -3.56 -28.01 17.83
C GLY A 938 -4.63 -28.91 17.20
N GLN A 939 -4.35 -29.57 16.07
CA GLN A 939 -5.27 -30.50 15.36
C GLN A 939 -4.68 -31.93 15.28
N ASP A 940 -3.81 -32.27 16.24
CA ASP A 940 -3.18 -33.58 16.37
C ASP A 940 -4.10 -34.63 17.04
N LYS A 941 -5.19 -34.18 17.68
CA LYS A 941 -6.11 -35.01 18.47
C LYS A 941 -7.56 -34.83 18.07
N ALA A 942 -8.29 -35.93 18.03
CA ALA A 942 -9.74 -35.93 17.89
C ALA A 942 -10.38 -36.89 18.89
N THR A 943 -11.54 -36.51 19.45
CA THR A 943 -12.26 -37.28 20.47
C THR A 943 -13.63 -37.70 19.96
N VAL A 944 -13.97 -38.97 20.20
CA VAL A 944 -15.34 -39.51 20.10
C VAL A 944 -15.81 -39.89 21.50
N THR A 945 -17.06 -39.56 21.83
CA THR A 945 -17.74 -40.01 23.06
C THR A 945 -18.63 -41.20 22.73
N ILE A 946 -18.65 -42.22 23.58
CA ILE A 946 -19.53 -43.39 23.54
C ILE A 946 -20.57 -43.23 24.66
N GLU A 947 -21.85 -43.15 24.31
CA GLU A 947 -22.97 -43.05 25.27
C GLU A 947 -23.41 -44.44 25.79
N ASP A 948 -23.42 -44.61 27.12
CA ASP A 948 -23.89 -45.80 27.86
C ASP A 948 -25.44 -45.88 27.86
N ASN A 949 -26.01 -47.09 27.76
CA ASN A 949 -27.46 -47.29 27.67
C ASN A 949 -28.13 -47.80 28.96
N GLU A 950 -27.42 -47.87 30.09
CA GLU A 950 -27.85 -48.63 31.24
C GLU A 950 -28.43 -47.77 32.39
N PRO A 951 -29.55 -48.20 33.01
CA PRO A 951 -30.19 -47.42 34.07
C PRO A 951 -29.38 -47.43 35.38
N ALA A 952 -29.17 -46.24 35.93
CA ALA A 952 -28.45 -45.99 37.19
C ALA A 952 -28.89 -46.89 38.37
N LYS A 953 -28.00 -47.07 39.36
CA LYS A 953 -28.24 -47.90 40.56
C LYS A 953 -28.18 -47.07 41.84
N VAL A 954 -29.06 -47.35 42.81
CA VAL A 954 -29.12 -46.62 44.11
C VAL A 954 -28.94 -47.55 45.31
N ILE A 955 -28.11 -47.15 46.27
CA ILE A 955 -27.78 -47.86 47.53
C ILE A 955 -27.97 -46.94 48.76
N ILE A 956 -28.04 -47.52 49.96
CA ILE A 956 -28.11 -46.79 51.24
C ILE A 956 -26.99 -47.23 52.19
N LEU A 957 -26.33 -46.27 52.83
CA LEU A 957 -25.19 -46.50 53.73
C LEU A 957 -25.42 -45.72 55.05
N PRO A 958 -25.27 -46.34 56.23
CA PRO A 958 -25.17 -45.60 57.49
C PRO A 958 -23.75 -44.99 57.55
N THR A 959 -23.63 -43.71 57.16
CA THR A 959 -22.34 -43.01 57.07
C THR A 959 -21.97 -42.30 58.35
N ASP A 960 -22.96 -41.98 59.18
CA ASP A 960 -22.80 -41.79 60.60
C ASP A 960 -23.78 -42.74 61.30
N ALA A 961 -23.25 -43.64 62.13
CA ALA A 961 -23.94 -44.85 62.56
C ALA A 961 -24.54 -44.78 63.96
N GLU A 962 -24.25 -43.72 64.72
CA GLU A 962 -24.59 -43.57 66.13
C GLU A 962 -25.13 -42.14 66.38
N ALA A 963 -26.01 -41.97 67.37
CA ALA A 963 -26.54 -40.68 67.79
C ALA A 963 -26.78 -40.66 69.29
N GLU A 964 -26.50 -39.55 69.98
CA GLU A 964 -26.61 -39.43 71.44
C GLU A 964 -27.63 -38.37 71.89
N GLU A 965 -28.53 -38.75 72.80
CA GLU A 965 -29.52 -37.83 73.40
C GLU A 965 -28.91 -36.69 74.24
N VAL A 966 -27.82 -36.97 74.96
CA VAL A 966 -27.21 -36.06 75.95
C VAL A 966 -26.71 -34.78 75.28
N ASN A 967 -26.12 -34.93 74.09
CA ASN A 967 -25.43 -33.86 73.36
C ASN A 967 -26.24 -33.38 72.13
N LEU A 968 -27.36 -34.02 71.81
CA LEU A 968 -28.13 -33.89 70.56
C LEU A 968 -27.27 -34.18 69.32
N ASP A 969 -26.42 -35.20 69.41
CA ASP A 969 -25.62 -35.66 68.27
C ASP A 969 -26.51 -36.40 67.24
N THR A 970 -26.13 -36.42 65.97
CA THR A 970 -27.03 -36.84 64.88
C THR A 970 -26.42 -37.88 63.94
N ALA A 971 -27.01 -39.07 63.92
CA ALA A 971 -26.69 -40.10 62.95
C ALA A 971 -27.14 -39.71 61.54
N LYS A 972 -26.56 -40.36 60.52
CA LYS A 972 -26.72 -39.96 59.12
C LYS A 972 -26.67 -41.16 58.17
N PHE A 973 -27.73 -41.31 57.39
CA PHE A 973 -27.71 -42.17 56.21
C PHE A 973 -27.28 -41.37 54.98
N THR A 974 -26.38 -41.94 54.17
CA THR A 974 -26.12 -41.51 52.79
C THR A 974 -26.83 -42.45 51.83
N ILE A 975 -27.67 -41.86 50.99
CA ILE A 975 -28.35 -42.50 49.86
C ILE A 975 -27.52 -42.14 48.63
N ARG A 976 -26.96 -43.14 47.95
CA ARG A 976 -25.93 -42.96 46.91
C ARG A 976 -26.38 -43.53 45.57
N ARG A 977 -26.18 -42.76 44.51
CA ARG A 977 -26.33 -43.15 43.11
C ARG A 977 -24.99 -43.64 42.53
N LEU A 978 -25.09 -44.63 41.63
CA LEU A 978 -24.03 -45.25 40.83
C LEU A 978 -24.49 -45.23 39.35
N GLY A 979 -23.57 -45.09 38.39
CA GLY A 979 -23.91 -44.89 36.96
C GLY A 979 -24.23 -43.42 36.61
N ASP A 980 -25.14 -43.22 35.66
CA ASP A 980 -25.62 -41.91 35.17
C ASP A 980 -25.89 -40.87 36.28
N LYS A 981 -25.41 -39.65 36.06
CA LYS A 981 -25.54 -38.49 36.98
C LYS A 981 -26.38 -37.34 36.43
N THR A 982 -26.78 -37.37 35.17
CA THR A 982 -27.37 -36.25 34.42
C THR A 982 -28.72 -35.82 34.98
N ALA A 983 -29.68 -36.74 35.12
CA ALA A 983 -31.00 -36.45 35.65
C ALA A 983 -31.03 -36.37 37.20
N PRO A 984 -31.95 -35.59 37.82
CA PRO A 984 -32.20 -35.67 39.26
C PRO A 984 -33.02 -36.94 39.59
N LEU A 985 -32.69 -37.63 40.71
CA LEU A 985 -33.44 -38.80 41.18
C LEU A 985 -34.20 -38.53 42.47
N THR A 986 -35.46 -39.00 42.53
CA THR A 986 -36.26 -39.07 43.76
C THR A 986 -36.25 -40.51 44.29
N VAL A 987 -35.70 -40.70 45.47
CA VAL A 987 -35.50 -42.02 46.10
C VAL A 987 -36.38 -42.12 47.34
N ASN A 988 -37.24 -43.15 47.37
CA ASN A 988 -38.13 -43.43 48.49
C ASN A 988 -37.49 -44.43 49.46
N TYR A 989 -37.60 -44.17 50.76
CA TYR A 989 -37.14 -45.06 51.83
C TYR A 989 -38.22 -45.23 52.90
N THR A 990 -38.14 -46.31 53.66
CA THR A 990 -39.08 -46.63 54.74
C THR A 990 -38.33 -47.08 55.99
N ILE A 991 -38.93 -46.87 57.16
CA ILE A 991 -38.43 -47.43 58.42
C ILE A 991 -38.81 -48.91 58.45
N ASP A 992 -37.83 -49.79 58.59
CA ASP A 992 -38.09 -51.22 58.76
C ASP A 992 -38.49 -51.51 60.21
N THR A 993 -39.79 -51.44 60.46
CA THR A 993 -40.42 -51.76 61.76
C THR A 993 -40.23 -53.21 62.23
N GLY A 994 -39.65 -54.09 61.41
CA GLY A 994 -39.30 -55.45 61.81
C GLY A 994 -37.91 -55.58 62.46
N THR A 995 -37.05 -54.58 62.27
CA THR A 995 -35.63 -54.57 62.71
C THR A 995 -35.23 -53.31 63.49
N SER A 996 -36.00 -52.24 63.36
CA SER A 996 -35.89 -51.03 64.18
C SER A 996 -36.61 -51.24 65.52
N THR A 997 -35.95 -50.92 66.63
CA THR A 997 -36.63 -50.77 67.93
C THR A 997 -37.12 -49.33 68.14
N ALA A 998 -36.41 -48.35 67.57
CA ALA A 998 -36.74 -46.93 67.67
C ALA A 998 -38.02 -46.57 66.90
N THR A 999 -38.84 -45.71 67.52
CA THR A 999 -40.17 -45.31 67.08
C THR A 999 -40.22 -43.83 66.69
N ALA A 1000 -40.46 -43.57 65.40
CA ALA A 1000 -40.61 -42.21 64.88
C ALA A 1000 -41.77 -41.45 65.57
N GLY A 1001 -41.47 -40.24 66.06
CA GLY A 1001 -42.37 -39.41 66.85
C GLY A 1001 -42.32 -39.63 68.35
N VAL A 1002 -41.58 -40.64 68.83
CA VAL A 1002 -41.28 -40.87 70.25
C VAL A 1002 -39.79 -40.65 70.51
N ASP A 1003 -38.92 -41.27 69.72
CA ASP A 1003 -37.47 -41.33 69.99
C ASP A 1003 -36.67 -40.44 69.02
N PHE A 1004 -37.25 -40.12 67.86
CA PHE A 1004 -36.71 -39.18 66.87
C PHE A 1004 -37.84 -38.54 66.03
N ALA A 1005 -37.54 -37.46 65.31
CA ALA A 1005 -38.54 -36.77 64.48
C ALA A 1005 -39.07 -37.63 63.32
N ALA A 1006 -40.35 -37.44 62.96
CA ALA A 1006 -40.96 -38.16 61.83
C ALA A 1006 -40.25 -37.84 60.49
N LEU A 1007 -39.83 -38.88 59.78
CA LEU A 1007 -39.09 -38.76 58.52
C LEU A 1007 -40.02 -38.56 57.32
N SER A 1008 -39.50 -37.93 56.27
CA SER A 1008 -40.22 -37.69 55.00
C SER A 1008 -40.55 -38.97 54.22
N GLY A 1009 -39.73 -40.02 54.39
CA GLY A 1009 -39.76 -41.23 53.56
C GLY A 1009 -39.26 -41.02 52.12
N VAL A 1010 -38.76 -39.82 51.80
CA VAL A 1010 -38.29 -39.45 50.45
C VAL A 1010 -37.04 -38.58 50.56
N VAL A 1011 -36.06 -38.82 49.69
CA VAL A 1011 -34.88 -37.98 49.50
C VAL A 1011 -34.70 -37.69 48.00
N ASN A 1012 -34.18 -36.50 47.67
CA ASN A 1012 -33.82 -36.15 46.29
C ASN A 1012 -32.30 -36.09 46.14
N ILE A 1013 -31.77 -36.75 45.13
CA ILE A 1013 -30.39 -36.59 44.63
C ILE A 1013 -30.47 -35.62 43.43
N PRO A 1014 -29.94 -34.39 43.52
CA PRO A 1014 -29.97 -33.45 42.40
C PRO A 1014 -29.20 -33.94 41.16
N ALA A 1015 -29.46 -33.32 40.01
CA ALA A 1015 -28.64 -33.47 38.81
C ALA A 1015 -27.16 -33.18 39.12
N GLY A 1016 -26.25 -33.95 38.52
CA GLY A 1016 -24.81 -33.89 38.79
C GLY A 1016 -24.35 -34.44 40.17
N GLN A 1017 -25.26 -34.60 41.14
CA GLN A 1017 -24.91 -35.06 42.49
C GLN A 1017 -24.92 -36.59 42.59
N ARG A 1018 -24.00 -37.15 43.38
CA ARG A 1018 -23.90 -38.59 43.66
C ARG A 1018 -24.67 -39.01 44.91
N ASP A 1019 -24.63 -38.18 45.95
CA ASP A 1019 -25.03 -38.53 47.31
C ASP A 1019 -26.11 -37.57 47.81
N ALA A 1020 -27.11 -38.09 48.53
CA ALA A 1020 -28.05 -37.31 49.33
C ALA A 1020 -28.21 -37.92 50.72
N PHE A 1021 -28.75 -37.15 51.68
CA PHE A 1021 -28.62 -37.49 53.10
C PHE A 1021 -29.97 -37.53 53.84
N VAL A 1022 -30.07 -38.45 54.80
CA VAL A 1022 -31.15 -38.49 55.80
C VAL A 1022 -30.50 -38.43 57.17
N THR A 1023 -30.62 -37.28 57.83
CA THR A 1023 -30.10 -37.04 59.19
C THR A 1023 -31.15 -37.41 60.23
N ILE A 1024 -30.73 -38.10 61.29
CA ILE A 1024 -31.57 -38.54 62.39
C ILE A 1024 -31.11 -37.84 63.67
N THR A 1025 -32.00 -37.02 64.25
CA THR A 1025 -31.76 -36.36 65.53
C THR A 1025 -32.64 -37.04 66.59
N PRO A 1026 -32.06 -37.66 67.63
CA PRO A 1026 -32.82 -38.26 68.72
C PRO A 1026 -33.47 -37.15 69.57
N PHE A 1027 -34.58 -37.49 70.24
CA PHE A 1027 -35.20 -36.61 71.22
C PHE A 1027 -34.59 -36.84 72.60
N ASN A 1028 -34.33 -35.77 73.36
CA ASN A 1028 -33.84 -35.90 74.72
C ASN A 1028 -35.00 -36.25 75.67
N ASP A 1029 -35.22 -37.56 75.82
CA ASP A 1029 -36.18 -38.14 76.75
C ASP A 1029 -35.64 -38.11 78.19
N THR A 1030 -36.51 -37.85 79.17
CA THR A 1030 -36.14 -37.78 80.60
C THR A 1030 -36.91 -38.78 81.48
N GLY A 1031 -37.59 -39.73 80.85
CA GLY A 1031 -38.19 -40.91 81.45
C GLY A 1031 -37.14 -41.98 81.75
N SER A 1032 -37.50 -42.94 82.62
CA SER A 1032 -36.65 -44.10 82.88
C SER A 1032 -36.99 -45.23 81.89
N GLU A 1033 -36.33 -45.21 80.74
CA GLU A 1033 -36.28 -46.28 79.75
C GLU A 1033 -35.71 -47.58 80.36
N PRO A 1034 -36.42 -48.73 80.34
CA PRO A 1034 -35.93 -49.97 80.93
C PRO A 1034 -35.39 -50.98 79.90
N GLU A 1035 -34.16 -50.76 79.44
CA GLU A 1035 -33.32 -51.65 78.59
C GLU A 1035 -33.88 -52.01 77.19
N PRO A 1036 -33.10 -51.82 76.10
CA PRO A 1036 -31.64 -51.76 76.07
C PRO A 1036 -31.07 -50.35 76.27
N LEU A 1037 -29.75 -50.27 76.47
CA LEU A 1037 -28.97 -49.02 76.53
C LEU A 1037 -28.96 -48.21 75.21
N TYR A 1038 -29.42 -48.82 74.12
CA TYR A 1038 -29.52 -48.23 72.81
C TYR A 1038 -30.70 -48.83 72.03
N GLU A 1039 -31.21 -48.06 71.09
CA GLU A 1039 -32.21 -48.49 70.11
C GLU A 1039 -31.60 -48.60 68.72
N THR A 1040 -32.21 -49.42 67.85
CA THR A 1040 -31.85 -49.48 66.42
C THR A 1040 -32.86 -48.75 65.56
N LEU A 1041 -32.38 -48.01 64.56
CA LEU A 1041 -33.18 -47.54 63.44
C LEU A 1041 -32.62 -48.09 62.12
N THR A 1042 -33.43 -48.88 61.42
CA THR A 1042 -33.12 -49.44 60.11
C THR A 1042 -33.94 -48.74 59.03
N LEU A 1043 -33.28 -48.12 58.06
CA LEU A 1043 -33.93 -47.60 56.86
C LEU A 1043 -33.74 -48.55 55.68
N ALA A 1044 -34.84 -48.82 54.97
CA ALA A 1044 -34.89 -49.66 53.79
C ALA A 1044 -35.29 -48.86 52.56
N LEU A 1045 -34.48 -48.94 51.49
CA LEU A 1045 -34.84 -48.40 50.18
C LEU A 1045 -36.04 -49.13 49.61
N THR A 1046 -37.01 -48.37 49.09
CA THR A 1046 -38.16 -48.93 48.39
C THR A 1046 -37.98 -48.81 46.88
N PRO A 1047 -38.20 -49.89 46.11
CA PRO A 1047 -38.19 -49.80 44.65
C PRO A 1047 -39.23 -48.79 44.16
N PRO A 1048 -38.94 -48.01 43.11
CA PRO A 1048 -39.93 -47.15 42.50
C PRO A 1048 -41.11 -47.98 41.96
N ALA A 1049 -42.33 -47.44 42.09
CA ALA A 1049 -43.57 -48.17 41.76
C ALA A 1049 -43.70 -48.57 40.28
N ASN A 1050 -42.86 -48.01 39.39
CA ASN A 1050 -42.78 -48.37 37.99
C ASN A 1050 -41.31 -48.26 37.51
N PRO A 1051 -40.51 -49.34 37.58
CA PRO A 1051 -39.06 -49.28 37.35
C PRO A 1051 -38.64 -48.67 36.00
N GLY A 1052 -39.38 -48.98 34.92
CA GLY A 1052 -39.10 -48.48 33.57
C GLY A 1052 -39.45 -47.01 33.31
N LEU A 1053 -39.87 -46.25 34.33
CA LEU A 1053 -40.13 -44.80 34.24
C LEU A 1053 -39.41 -43.99 35.33
N ALA A 1054 -38.61 -44.63 36.18
CA ALA A 1054 -38.02 -44.00 37.36
C ALA A 1054 -36.54 -43.64 37.22
N GLY A 1055 -35.87 -44.05 36.14
CA GLY A 1055 -34.46 -43.73 35.87
C GLY A 1055 -33.45 -44.46 36.76
N PHE A 1056 -33.86 -45.40 37.63
CA PHE A 1056 -32.92 -46.18 38.43
C PHE A 1056 -33.44 -47.56 38.88
N THR A 1057 -32.50 -48.41 39.27
CA THR A 1057 -32.71 -49.71 39.94
C THR A 1057 -32.04 -49.73 41.33
N LEU A 1058 -32.42 -50.66 42.21
CA LEU A 1058 -31.77 -50.78 43.53
C LEU A 1058 -30.48 -51.61 43.45
N GLY A 1059 -29.38 -51.06 43.96
CA GLY A 1059 -28.13 -51.78 44.21
C GLY A 1059 -28.07 -52.36 45.61
N SER A 1060 -26.96 -53.04 45.94
CA SER A 1060 -26.69 -53.56 47.29
C SER A 1060 -25.67 -52.69 48.00
N PRO A 1061 -25.85 -52.33 49.29
CA PRO A 1061 -26.97 -52.70 50.16
C PRO A 1061 -28.24 -51.83 49.96
N THR A 1062 -29.40 -52.47 50.13
CA THR A 1062 -30.74 -51.83 50.09
C THR A 1062 -31.26 -51.39 51.46
N GLN A 1063 -30.56 -51.75 52.54
CA GLN A 1063 -30.90 -51.38 53.91
C GLN A 1063 -29.65 -50.90 54.66
N GLY A 1064 -29.81 -49.92 55.54
CA GLY A 1064 -28.80 -49.49 56.50
C GLY A 1064 -29.39 -49.43 57.90
N THR A 1065 -28.58 -49.66 58.93
CA THR A 1065 -28.99 -49.55 60.34
C THR A 1065 -28.06 -48.61 61.09
N ILE A 1066 -28.62 -47.78 61.96
CA ILE A 1066 -27.93 -46.93 62.93
C ILE A 1066 -28.39 -47.28 64.35
N PHE A 1067 -27.68 -46.75 65.35
CA PHE A 1067 -28.00 -46.86 66.77
C PHE A 1067 -28.34 -45.48 67.35
N LEU A 1068 -29.35 -45.42 68.20
CA LEU A 1068 -29.68 -44.25 69.03
C LEU A 1068 -29.31 -44.61 70.48
N LEU A 1069 -28.50 -43.78 71.13
CA LEU A 1069 -27.91 -44.04 72.45
C LEU A 1069 -28.62 -43.23 73.53
N ASN A 1070 -29.24 -43.92 74.49
CA ASN A 1070 -30.07 -43.31 75.52
C ASN A 1070 -29.21 -42.63 76.60
N ASN A 1071 -29.81 -41.69 77.32
CA ASN A 1071 -29.21 -40.85 78.38
C ASN A 1071 -28.43 -41.62 79.49
N GLY A 1072 -27.18 -41.99 79.23
CA GLY A 1072 -26.11 -41.97 80.25
C GLY A 1072 -25.72 -43.27 80.96
N GLN A 1073 -25.69 -44.42 80.28
CA GLN A 1073 -24.77 -45.52 80.66
C GLN A 1073 -24.03 -46.08 79.44
N ILE A 1074 -22.70 -46.20 79.59
CA ILE A 1074 -21.73 -46.73 78.62
C ILE A 1074 -21.53 -48.23 78.87
#